data_AF-A0A533S6F5-F1
#
_entry.id   AF-A0A533S6F5-F1
#
_cell.length_a   1.000
_cell.length_b   1.000
_cell.length_c   1.000
_cell.angle_alpha   90.00
_cell.angle_beta   90.00
_cell.angle_gamma   90.00
#
_symmetry.space_group_name_H-M   'P 1'
#
loop_
_entity.id
_entity.type
_entity.pdbx_description
1 polymer ?
#
loop_
_entity_poly.entity_id
_entity_poly.type
_entity_poly.pdbx_seq_one_letter_code
_entity_poly.pdbx_strand_id
1 'polypeptide(L)'
;MISRLLGAVMLLALLFVMMTPCSYSADPAVAFFYAHNPPADELKAFDIVVVDPASGLYPLSYGKKGSELFAYLSLGETDPGAVYEKKLADRWVIGFNKGWGSRIMDVSDPGWRRFFLEEVVAPLWEAGYRGFFLDTLDSYQIAAKKDRHSAMEQGIVTIIQELKRRYPGARLILNRGFEVFDRIRPHVFAVAAESLYKGYSPQIGGYHEVPDKERAWLLGKLNHVRELGFPVISIDYVPPGNRQQARDVADKIKRLGFIPWVTDKDLSSLGVGSVEVVPRRILGLYDGNEAAELSELKIHRFAVMPLNYMGYIVELHDIRQPLPDMIMEGRYAGVVVWPFTENSAGPGFAEWLAKTVREGLKVAFLESFGMPVANFPSGMGMAAPIMNTPHPPFRVLEKHDMMGFEVPPVPQPDNFQPVAMKAGDVLLKIADRQGAVTEAAGITPWGGYALYPFVIGPVLEERTAWVVDPFRFFRDTLRLPLFPVPDTTTENGSRLLLSHVDGDGFESRSEWPGGGYAAQELRERILEKYRIPVTVSIITGITAPDGLYPDQSPEYEGFARKIFALPWVEAASHSFSHPFTWQQDNSADTATYHLKIPNYRFNLDDEIAGSLDYLNRLLPPGKKARVFHWTGDCNPTAEAVAATYRAGVANINGGNTLMTGSYRSLTAVAPLGIMRDRWFQVYAPNENENVYTNLWTSGFAGFGRVLETFRLTDSPRRLKPVNIYYHFYSATKQASLTALDKVYSWAAGQRLNSIFASEYAEKVLDFNRTVVARTSDGWLVRNGGSLREMRFPASLGYPYLGDAANIAGFNEHNGERYVHLGPGGKAEIKPRNKMDDKPYISHLNGTLKKLERSGRDLSFTLSGMTAMEITLENAGQCTLFSGNRPLVPVSAKSGSQTYRLKEGEHALKAECGK
;
A
#
# COMPACT_ATOMS: atom_id res chain seq x y z
N MET A 1 -39.07 45.02 -37.77
CA MET A 1 -39.15 43.58 -37.38
C MET A 1 -37.81 43.02 -36.92
N ILE A 2 -36.69 43.40 -37.54
CA ILE A 2 -35.32 42.91 -37.21
C ILE A 2 -34.81 43.39 -35.83
N SER A 3 -35.16 44.61 -35.40
CA SER A 3 -34.73 45.15 -34.10
C SER A 3 -35.40 44.46 -32.87
N ARG A 4 -36.60 43.89 -33.04
CA ARG A 4 -37.26 43.12 -31.96
C ARG A 4 -36.74 41.68 -31.85
N LEU A 5 -36.18 41.12 -32.93
CA LEU A 5 -35.56 39.78 -32.90
C LEU A 5 -34.18 39.80 -32.23
N LEU A 6 -33.37 40.86 -32.44
CA LEU A 6 -32.07 40.99 -31.77
C LEU A 6 -32.20 41.16 -30.25
N GLY A 7 -33.21 41.90 -29.78
CA GLY A 7 -33.46 42.07 -28.35
C GLY A 7 -33.86 40.77 -27.65
N ALA A 8 -34.64 39.91 -28.31
CA ALA A 8 -35.06 38.62 -27.76
C ALA A 8 -33.91 37.58 -27.72
N VAL A 9 -33.02 37.59 -28.72
CA VAL A 9 -31.84 36.70 -28.75
C VAL A 9 -30.80 37.13 -27.72
N MET A 10 -30.62 38.44 -27.48
CA MET A 10 -29.69 38.95 -26.48
C MET A 10 -30.20 38.73 -25.04
N LEU A 11 -31.53 38.76 -24.83
CA LEU A 11 -32.14 38.42 -23.53
C LEU A 11 -32.10 36.91 -23.25
N LEU A 12 -32.29 36.05 -24.26
CA LEU A 12 -32.13 34.59 -24.11
C LEU A 12 -30.67 34.19 -23.87
N ALA A 13 -29.71 34.89 -24.49
CA ALA A 13 -28.29 34.67 -24.25
C ALA A 13 -27.85 35.13 -22.84
N LEU A 14 -28.41 36.22 -22.30
CA LEU A 14 -28.17 36.63 -20.91
C LEU A 14 -28.84 35.68 -19.89
N LEU A 15 -30.01 35.11 -20.21
CA LEU A 15 -30.69 34.11 -19.37
C LEU A 15 -29.98 32.74 -19.40
N PHE A 16 -29.29 32.38 -20.49
CA PHE A 16 -28.48 31.15 -20.55
C PHE A 16 -27.12 31.29 -19.85
N VAL A 17 -26.58 32.51 -19.71
CA VAL A 17 -25.32 32.77 -18.97
C VAL A 17 -25.55 32.88 -17.44
N MET A 18 -26.79 33.13 -16.98
CA MET A 18 -27.13 33.13 -15.54
C MET A 18 -27.70 31.80 -15.02
N MET A 19 -27.78 30.76 -15.85
CA MET A 19 -28.17 29.39 -15.45
C MET A 19 -27.09 28.35 -15.76
N THR A 20 -25.82 28.74 -15.78
CA THR A 20 -24.79 27.76 -15.42
C THR A 20 -25.00 27.46 -13.95
N PRO A 21 -25.36 26.23 -13.54
CA PRO A 21 -25.22 25.87 -12.15
C PRO A 21 -23.78 26.22 -11.78
N CYS A 22 -23.62 27.07 -10.78
CA CYS A 22 -22.34 27.18 -10.10
C CYS A 22 -22.13 25.76 -9.56
N SER A 23 -21.43 24.92 -10.34
CA SER A 23 -20.97 23.63 -9.89
C SER A 23 -20.08 23.97 -8.72
N TYR A 24 -20.63 23.92 -7.51
CA TYR A 24 -19.87 23.89 -6.29
C TYR A 24 -18.92 22.72 -6.48
N SER A 25 -17.67 23.01 -6.83
CA SER A 25 -16.61 22.02 -6.77
C SER A 25 -16.67 21.48 -5.35
N ALA A 26 -16.71 20.16 -5.20
CA ALA A 26 -16.67 19.56 -3.88
C ALA A 26 -15.48 20.14 -3.11
N ASP A 27 -15.70 20.49 -1.84
CA ASP A 27 -14.64 21.01 -0.98
C ASP A 27 -13.48 20.01 -0.91
N PRO A 28 -12.22 20.48 -0.94
CA PRO A 28 -11.07 19.58 -0.88
C PRO A 28 -11.00 18.86 0.47
N ALA A 29 -10.53 17.61 0.47
CA ALA A 29 -10.08 16.97 1.69
C ALA A 29 -8.73 17.59 2.12
N VAL A 30 -8.65 18.09 3.36
CA VAL A 30 -7.46 18.77 3.90
C VAL A 30 -6.91 18.04 5.12
N ALA A 31 -5.59 17.96 5.23
CA ALA A 31 -4.87 17.46 6.41
C ALA A 31 -3.76 18.43 6.84
N PHE A 32 -3.42 18.41 8.13
CA PHE A 32 -2.26 19.11 8.72
C PHE A 32 -1.39 18.10 9.45
N PHE A 33 -0.09 18.06 9.16
CA PHE A 33 0.85 17.13 9.78
C PHE A 33 2.25 17.76 9.96
N TYR A 34 2.67 18.07 11.18
CA TYR A 34 3.91 18.82 11.47
C TYR A 34 5.04 17.98 12.08
N ALA A 35 4.75 16.74 12.51
CA ALA A 35 5.79 15.88 13.06
C ALA A 35 6.81 15.38 12.01
N HIS A 36 7.97 14.97 12.50
CA HIS A 36 8.98 14.28 11.68
C HIS A 36 8.48 12.91 11.20
N ASN A 37 9.08 12.40 10.12
CA ASN A 37 8.73 11.10 9.50
C ASN A 37 7.25 11.00 9.10
N PRO A 38 6.74 11.95 8.28
CA PRO A 38 5.34 11.97 7.88
C PRO A 38 4.97 10.70 7.09
N PRO A 39 3.76 10.15 7.30
CA PRO A 39 3.27 8.98 6.59
C PRO A 39 2.87 9.37 5.15
N ALA A 40 3.87 9.49 4.28
CA ALA A 40 3.73 10.12 2.97
C ALA A 40 2.68 9.46 2.06
N ASP A 41 2.54 8.14 2.09
CA ASP A 41 1.52 7.47 1.28
C ASP A 41 0.14 7.76 1.85
N GLU A 42 -0.10 7.57 3.14
CA GLU A 42 -1.38 7.82 3.81
C GLU A 42 -1.86 9.28 3.63
N LEU A 43 -0.95 10.25 3.66
CA LEU A 43 -1.26 11.66 3.40
C LEU A 43 -1.80 11.90 1.98
N LYS A 44 -1.55 11.01 1.02
CA LYS A 44 -2.12 11.13 -0.35
C LYS A 44 -3.62 10.89 -0.39
N ALA A 45 -4.27 10.46 0.71
CA ALA A 45 -5.73 10.41 0.82
C ALA A 45 -6.39 11.79 0.67
N PHE A 46 -5.68 12.85 1.04
CA PHE A 46 -6.17 14.22 1.08
C PHE A 46 -5.83 14.94 -0.24
N ASP A 47 -6.62 15.94 -0.63
CA ASP A 47 -6.33 16.77 -1.80
C ASP A 47 -5.25 17.82 -1.47
N ILE A 48 -5.23 18.27 -0.22
CA ILE A 48 -4.29 19.26 0.32
C ILE A 48 -3.71 18.75 1.63
N VAL A 49 -2.40 18.82 1.78
CA VAL A 49 -1.71 18.48 3.02
C VAL A 49 -0.79 19.62 3.42
N VAL A 50 -1.07 20.25 4.56
CA VAL A 50 -0.21 21.27 5.14
C VAL A 50 0.85 20.58 6.01
N VAL A 51 2.12 20.82 5.71
CA VAL A 51 3.25 20.24 6.45
C VAL A 51 4.22 21.32 6.93
N ASP A 52 4.91 21.04 8.03
CA ASP A 52 6.11 21.78 8.38
C ASP A 52 7.21 21.44 7.35
N PRO A 53 7.82 22.42 6.66
CA PRO A 53 8.95 22.16 5.78
C PRO A 53 10.13 21.40 6.42
N ALA A 54 10.28 21.49 7.75
CA ALA A 54 11.29 20.74 8.51
C ALA A 54 10.95 19.25 8.68
N SER A 55 9.73 18.81 8.32
CA SER A 55 9.33 17.39 8.35
C SER A 55 10.13 16.49 7.40
N GLY A 56 10.82 17.07 6.41
CA GLY A 56 11.59 16.34 5.40
C GLY A 56 10.78 15.88 4.18
N LEU A 57 9.49 16.22 4.11
CA LEU A 57 8.63 15.92 2.96
C LEU A 57 8.64 17.10 1.97
N TYR A 58 8.89 16.81 0.69
CA TYR A 58 8.98 17.83 -0.35
C TYR A 58 8.13 17.47 -1.58
N PRO A 59 7.52 18.45 -2.29
CA PRO A 59 6.64 18.18 -3.42
C PRO A 59 7.26 17.33 -4.54
N LEU A 60 8.57 17.49 -4.78
CA LEU A 60 9.28 16.75 -5.82
C LEU A 60 9.35 15.23 -5.53
N SER A 61 9.53 14.83 -4.27
CA SER A 61 9.55 13.43 -3.86
C SER A 61 8.16 12.87 -3.57
N TYR A 62 7.22 13.72 -3.16
CA TYR A 62 5.84 13.34 -2.86
C TYR A 62 5.01 12.98 -4.11
N GLY A 63 5.28 13.66 -5.23
CA GLY A 63 4.56 13.51 -6.49
C GLY A 63 3.35 14.44 -6.63
N LYS A 64 2.82 14.57 -7.85
CA LYS A 64 1.78 15.56 -8.21
C LYS A 64 0.38 14.97 -8.47
N LYS A 65 0.16 13.67 -8.26
CA LYS A 65 -1.11 13.02 -8.64
C LYS A 65 -2.12 13.09 -7.49
N GLY A 66 -3.03 14.07 -7.54
CA GLY A 66 -4.25 14.11 -6.72
C GLY A 66 -4.10 14.52 -5.26
N SER A 67 -2.88 14.83 -4.79
CA SER A 67 -2.60 15.42 -3.48
C SER A 67 -1.48 16.45 -3.61
N GLU A 68 -1.63 17.62 -2.99
CA GLU A 68 -0.67 18.71 -3.03
C GLU A 68 -0.18 19.09 -1.63
N LEU A 69 1.13 19.28 -1.48
CA LEU A 69 1.72 19.78 -0.24
C LEU A 69 1.67 21.30 -0.18
N PHE A 70 1.26 21.81 0.98
CA PHE A 70 1.32 23.21 1.38
C PHE A 70 2.35 23.36 2.49
N ALA A 71 3.20 24.38 2.41
CA ALA A 71 4.16 24.66 3.47
C ALA A 71 3.52 25.55 4.54
N TYR A 72 3.66 25.15 5.80
CA TYR A 72 3.40 26.02 6.95
C TYR A 72 4.40 27.19 6.97
N LEU A 73 3.88 28.40 7.18
CA LEU A 73 4.63 29.63 7.31
C LEU A 73 4.02 30.53 8.38
N SER A 74 4.76 30.81 9.44
CA SER A 74 4.40 31.86 10.40
C SER A 74 4.82 33.23 9.87
N LEU A 75 3.86 34.13 9.62
CA LEU A 75 4.12 35.46 9.04
C LEU A 75 4.35 36.51 10.13
N GLY A 76 3.60 36.43 11.22
CA GLY A 76 3.63 37.39 12.34
C GLY A 76 4.54 36.98 13.48
N GLU A 77 5.06 35.76 13.50
CA GLU A 77 5.95 35.25 14.55
C GLU A 77 7.12 34.44 13.97
N THR A 78 8.18 34.30 14.75
CA THR A 78 9.29 33.36 14.46
C THR A 78 9.54 32.45 15.65
N ASP A 79 9.64 31.14 15.37
CA ASP A 79 9.92 30.12 16.39
C ASP A 79 11.39 30.10 16.81
N PRO A 80 11.68 29.78 18.08
CA PRO A 80 13.04 29.46 18.52
C PRO A 80 13.59 28.27 17.72
N GLY A 81 14.83 28.37 17.23
CA GLY A 81 15.48 27.30 16.47
C GLY A 81 15.12 27.26 14.98
N ALA A 82 14.34 28.22 14.46
CA ALA A 82 14.14 28.36 13.02
C ALA A 82 15.49 28.44 12.28
N VAL A 83 15.62 27.77 11.13
CA VAL A 83 16.89 27.69 10.36
C VAL A 83 17.49 29.09 10.07
N TYR A 84 16.62 30.10 9.94
CA TYR A 84 16.99 31.48 9.64
C TYR A 84 17.07 32.38 10.88
N GLU A 85 16.92 31.86 12.10
CA GLU A 85 16.88 32.65 13.35
C GLU A 85 18.09 33.56 13.52
N LYS A 86 19.30 33.05 13.20
CA LYS A 86 20.56 33.83 13.30
C LYS A 86 20.63 35.02 12.34
N LYS A 87 19.74 35.10 11.35
CA LYS A 87 19.66 36.21 10.39
C LYS A 87 18.62 37.26 10.78
N LEU A 88 17.88 37.07 11.88
CA LEU A 88 16.85 37.99 12.33
C LEU A 88 17.47 39.26 12.94
N ALA A 89 16.98 40.43 12.52
CA ALA A 89 17.37 41.69 13.14
C ALA A 89 16.46 42.01 14.34
N ASP A 90 17.04 42.36 15.49
CA ASP A 90 16.28 42.64 16.71
C ASP A 90 15.24 43.75 16.56
N ARG A 91 15.48 44.71 15.66
CA ARG A 91 14.53 45.79 15.35
C ARG A 91 13.18 45.30 14.80
N TRP A 92 13.12 44.07 14.27
CA TRP A 92 11.89 43.49 13.77
C TRP A 92 11.03 42.88 14.87
N VAL A 93 11.51 42.78 16.12
CA VAL A 93 10.79 42.07 17.18
C VAL A 93 10.09 43.07 18.09
N ILE A 94 8.77 42.95 18.17
CA ILE A 94 7.90 43.89 18.93
C ILE A 94 7.34 43.28 20.21
N GLY A 95 7.48 41.96 20.39
CA GLY A 95 6.98 41.27 21.57
C GLY A 95 7.33 39.80 21.59
N PHE A 96 6.78 39.09 22.58
CA PHE A 96 7.01 37.67 22.80
C PHE A 96 5.70 36.98 23.16
N ASN A 97 5.40 35.89 22.47
CA ASN A 97 4.23 35.08 22.74
C ASN A 97 4.59 33.98 23.75
N LYS A 98 4.27 34.19 25.02
CA LYS A 98 4.60 33.24 26.09
C LYS A 98 3.93 31.87 25.95
N GLY A 99 2.81 31.79 25.23
CA GLY A 99 2.08 30.53 25.04
C GLY A 99 2.83 29.53 24.15
N TRP A 100 3.57 30.04 23.16
CA TRP A 100 4.26 29.25 22.14
C TRP A 100 5.79 29.43 22.15
N GLY A 101 6.30 30.36 22.96
CA GLY A 101 7.73 30.63 23.06
C GLY A 101 8.31 31.40 21.87
N SER A 102 7.46 31.98 21.02
CA SER A 102 7.83 32.64 19.75
C SER A 102 8.03 34.16 19.89
N ARG A 103 8.83 34.74 18.99
CA ARG A 103 9.05 36.20 18.89
C ARG A 103 8.02 36.80 17.94
N ILE A 104 7.31 37.86 18.37
CA ILE A 104 6.29 38.54 17.57
C ILE A 104 6.98 39.62 16.71
N MET A 105 6.69 39.61 15.41
CA MET A 105 7.39 40.42 14.40
C MET A 105 6.63 41.69 14.02
N ASP A 106 7.36 42.76 13.71
CA ASP A 106 6.85 43.99 13.12
C ASP A 106 6.56 43.78 11.63
N VAL A 107 5.36 43.28 11.33
CA VAL A 107 4.92 43.03 9.95
C VAL A 107 4.79 44.31 9.11
N SER A 108 4.86 45.50 9.72
CA SER A 108 4.90 46.78 9.01
C SER A 108 6.32 47.18 8.56
N ASP A 109 7.37 46.56 9.10
CA ASP A 109 8.76 46.88 8.76
C ASP A 109 9.14 46.34 7.36
N PRO A 110 9.61 47.19 6.43
CA PRO A 110 10.03 46.76 5.10
C PRO A 110 11.16 45.71 5.09
N GLY A 111 12.02 45.70 6.12
CA GLY A 111 13.08 44.74 6.30
C GLY A 111 12.56 43.34 6.60
N TRP A 112 11.57 43.23 7.50
CA TRP A 112 10.89 41.96 7.77
C TRP A 112 10.17 41.44 6.52
N ARG A 113 9.42 42.31 5.82
CA ARG A 113 8.75 41.93 4.56
C ARG A 113 9.73 41.33 3.55
N ARG A 114 10.85 42.00 3.29
CA ARG A 114 11.86 41.51 2.35
C ARG A 114 12.43 40.17 2.81
N PHE A 115 12.78 40.07 4.09
CA PHE A 115 13.32 38.84 4.69
C PHE A 115 12.35 37.66 4.55
N PHE A 116 11.08 37.85 4.93
CA PHE A 116 10.06 36.82 4.81
C PHE A 116 9.90 36.33 3.36
N LEU A 117 9.88 37.25 2.38
CA LEU A 117 9.73 36.87 0.97
C LEU A 117 10.98 36.17 0.40
N GLU A 118 12.18 36.60 0.78
CA GLU A 118 13.44 36.14 0.15
C GLU A 118 14.10 34.98 0.88
N GLU A 119 14.05 34.95 2.20
CA GLU A 119 14.73 33.94 3.03
C GLU A 119 13.78 32.85 3.51
N VAL A 120 12.46 33.09 3.52
CA VAL A 120 11.47 32.10 3.98
C VAL A 120 10.66 31.54 2.81
N VAL A 121 10.02 32.39 2.00
CA VAL A 121 9.15 31.91 0.90
C VAL A 121 9.95 31.40 -0.31
N ALA A 122 10.97 32.13 -0.75
CA ALA A 122 11.70 31.78 -1.98
C ALA A 122 12.34 30.37 -1.94
N PRO A 123 13.02 29.93 -0.86
CA PRO A 123 13.59 28.58 -0.81
C PRO A 123 12.53 27.47 -0.92
N LEU A 124 11.34 27.67 -0.34
CA LEU A 124 10.25 26.70 -0.41
C LEU A 124 9.63 26.64 -1.81
N TRP A 125 9.54 27.78 -2.49
CA TRP A 125 9.12 27.83 -3.89
C TRP A 125 10.09 27.03 -4.78
N GLU A 126 11.40 27.19 -4.58
CA GLU A 126 12.44 26.42 -5.28
C GLU A 126 12.40 24.93 -4.94
N ALA A 127 12.07 24.57 -3.68
CA ALA A 127 11.82 23.18 -3.27
C ALA A 127 10.55 22.57 -3.89
N GLY A 128 9.75 23.36 -4.62
CA GLY A 128 8.62 22.92 -5.42
C GLY A 128 7.25 23.21 -4.81
N TYR A 129 7.17 23.87 -3.65
CA TYR A 129 5.89 24.22 -3.04
C TYR A 129 5.14 25.24 -3.90
N ARG A 130 3.83 25.02 -4.07
CA ARG A 130 2.91 25.95 -4.76
C ARG A 130 1.73 26.36 -3.89
N GLY A 131 1.61 25.78 -2.70
CA GLY A 131 0.66 26.16 -1.67
C GLY A 131 1.38 26.59 -0.39
N PHE A 132 0.84 27.61 0.28
CA PHE A 132 1.36 28.12 1.55
C PHE A 132 0.21 28.31 2.54
N PHE A 133 0.41 27.85 3.76
CA PHE A 133 -0.45 28.12 4.90
C PHE A 133 0.17 29.23 5.73
N LEU A 134 -0.47 30.40 5.76
CA LEU A 134 0.02 31.60 6.43
C LEU A 134 -0.61 31.70 7.81
N ASP A 135 0.21 31.50 8.83
CA ASP A 135 -0.19 31.56 10.24
C ASP A 135 0.19 32.91 10.89
N THR A 136 -0.27 33.09 12.12
CA THR A 136 0.06 34.21 13.02
C THR A 136 -0.29 35.60 12.48
N LEU A 137 -1.33 35.67 11.65
CA LEU A 137 -1.82 36.91 11.02
C LEU A 137 -2.48 37.88 12.01
N ASP A 138 -2.78 37.43 13.24
CA ASP A 138 -3.41 38.19 14.32
C ASP A 138 -2.48 38.42 15.53
N SER A 139 -1.25 37.88 15.53
CA SER A 139 -0.30 37.97 16.67
C SER A 139 0.09 39.40 17.04
N TYR A 140 0.00 40.35 16.10
CA TYR A 140 0.23 41.76 16.40
C TYR A 140 -0.75 42.31 17.44
N GLN A 141 -1.94 41.72 17.57
CA GLN A 141 -2.94 42.14 18.57
C GLN A 141 -2.46 41.89 20.01
N ILE A 142 -1.50 40.98 20.21
CA ILE A 142 -0.91 40.65 21.52
C ILE A 142 0.12 41.71 21.94
N ALA A 143 0.97 42.15 21.01
CA ALA A 143 2.15 42.98 21.33
C ALA A 143 2.04 44.45 20.90
N ALA A 144 1.36 44.75 19.80
CA ALA A 144 1.27 46.11 19.27
C ALA A 144 0.19 46.92 20.00
N LYS A 145 0.50 48.19 20.28
CA LYS A 145 -0.49 49.17 20.75
C LYS A 145 -1.57 49.38 19.68
N LYS A 146 -2.80 49.69 20.10
CA LYS A 146 -3.97 49.82 19.20
C LYS A 146 -3.79 50.85 18.07
N ASP A 147 -3.07 51.93 18.33
CA ASP A 147 -2.75 52.96 17.34
C ASP A 147 -1.84 52.43 16.21
N ARG A 148 -1.08 51.35 16.46
CA ARG A 148 -0.25 50.69 15.44
C ARG A 148 -0.97 49.58 14.67
N HIS A 149 -2.17 49.14 15.07
CA HIS A 149 -2.87 48.00 14.45
C HIS A 149 -3.08 48.20 12.94
N SER A 150 -3.54 49.38 12.52
CA SER A 150 -3.73 49.69 11.10
C SER A 150 -2.44 49.58 10.27
N ALA A 151 -1.29 49.96 10.84
CA ALA A 151 0.00 49.82 10.18
C ALA A 151 0.43 48.34 10.06
N MET A 152 0.15 47.53 11.08
CA MET A 152 0.41 46.09 11.07
C MET A 152 -0.47 45.38 10.03
N GLU A 153 -1.78 45.65 10.02
CA GLU A 153 -2.72 45.16 9.02
C GLU A 153 -2.28 45.54 7.60
N GLN A 154 -1.89 46.80 7.37
CA GLN A 154 -1.35 47.24 6.09
C GLN A 154 -0.05 46.49 5.72
N GLY A 155 0.81 46.21 6.69
CA GLY A 155 2.01 45.39 6.54
C GLY A 155 1.69 44.01 5.99
N ILE A 156 0.75 43.30 6.62
CA ILE A 156 0.28 41.97 6.19
C ILE A 156 -0.29 42.03 4.77
N VAL A 157 -1.17 42.99 4.48
CA VAL A 157 -1.74 43.18 3.13
C VAL A 157 -0.64 43.35 2.10
N THR A 158 0.37 44.17 2.40
CA THR A 158 1.49 44.45 1.50
C THR A 158 2.36 43.20 1.27
N ILE A 159 2.67 42.44 2.34
CA ILE A 159 3.42 41.18 2.23
C ILE A 159 2.68 40.19 1.32
N ILE A 160 1.37 39.99 1.54
CA ILE A 160 0.57 39.02 0.77
C ILE A 160 0.44 39.43 -0.71
N GLN A 161 0.18 40.71 -0.97
CA GLN A 161 0.14 41.25 -2.34
C GLN A 161 1.49 41.09 -3.05
N GLU A 162 2.59 41.36 -2.35
CA GLU A 162 3.93 41.19 -2.91
C GLU A 162 4.28 39.72 -3.15
N LEU A 163 3.91 38.82 -2.23
CA LEU A 163 4.04 37.37 -2.40
C LEU A 163 3.32 36.93 -3.67
N LYS A 164 2.05 37.31 -3.84
CA LYS A 164 1.27 36.96 -5.04
C LYS A 164 1.82 37.59 -6.32
N ARG A 165 2.40 38.79 -6.24
CA ARG A 165 3.06 39.43 -7.38
C ARG A 165 4.32 38.66 -7.80
N ARG A 166 5.15 38.21 -6.84
CA ARG A 166 6.35 37.40 -7.10
C ARG A 166 6.00 35.98 -7.54
N TYR A 167 4.92 35.41 -6.99
CA TYR A 167 4.49 34.03 -7.21
C TYR A 167 2.99 33.95 -7.58
N PRO A 168 2.59 34.31 -8.82
CA PRO A 168 1.19 34.35 -9.22
C PRO A 168 0.44 33.03 -9.07
N GLY A 169 1.13 31.89 -9.19
CA GLY A 169 0.56 30.56 -9.02
C GLY A 169 0.39 30.10 -7.56
N ALA A 170 0.86 30.87 -6.56
CA ALA A 170 0.78 30.48 -5.16
C ALA A 170 -0.67 30.41 -4.64
N ARG A 171 -1.06 29.29 -4.04
CA ARG A 171 -2.35 29.13 -3.35
C ARG A 171 -2.17 29.40 -1.86
N LEU A 172 -2.93 30.34 -1.30
CA LEU A 172 -2.74 30.80 0.08
C LEU A 172 -3.90 30.36 0.98
N ILE A 173 -3.61 29.56 1.99
CA ILE A 173 -4.55 29.30 3.09
C ILE A 173 -4.18 30.24 4.22
N LEU A 174 -5.13 31.01 4.74
CA LEU A 174 -4.89 31.89 5.89
C LEU A 174 -5.36 31.21 7.17
N ASN A 175 -4.55 31.19 8.23
CA ASN A 175 -5.09 30.95 9.57
C ASN A 175 -5.68 32.26 10.09
N ARG A 176 -7.01 32.29 10.26
CA ARG A 176 -7.76 33.49 10.63
C ARG A 176 -7.52 34.67 9.66
N GLY A 177 -6.83 35.72 10.10
CA GLY A 177 -6.57 36.93 9.30
C GLY A 177 -7.83 37.73 8.94
N PHE A 178 -8.88 37.65 9.77
CA PHE A 178 -10.19 38.23 9.47
C PHE A 178 -10.17 39.75 9.30
N GLU A 179 -9.25 40.44 9.98
CA GLU A 179 -9.10 41.90 9.94
C GLU A 179 -8.62 42.40 8.56
N VAL A 180 -7.86 41.56 7.84
CA VAL A 180 -7.30 41.91 6.52
C VAL A 180 -8.00 41.20 5.36
N PHE A 181 -8.77 40.14 5.63
CA PHE A 181 -9.34 39.24 4.63
C PHE A 181 -10.03 39.96 3.47
N ASP A 182 -10.96 40.88 3.74
CA ASP A 182 -11.74 41.57 2.70
C ASP A 182 -10.84 42.37 1.72
N ARG A 183 -9.66 42.82 2.18
CA ARG A 183 -8.69 43.57 1.38
C ARG A 183 -7.77 42.69 0.54
N ILE A 184 -7.63 41.42 0.91
CA ILE A 184 -6.73 40.45 0.24
C ILE A 184 -7.48 39.28 -0.39
N ARG A 185 -8.81 39.20 -0.30
CA ARG A 185 -9.62 38.10 -0.85
C ARG A 185 -9.25 37.65 -2.28
N PRO A 186 -8.85 38.52 -3.25
CA PRO A 186 -8.46 38.04 -4.59
C PRO A 186 -7.17 37.19 -4.61
N HIS A 187 -6.48 37.10 -3.48
CA HIS A 187 -5.22 36.39 -3.28
C HIS A 187 -5.36 35.11 -2.44
N VAL A 188 -6.55 34.88 -1.87
CA VAL A 188 -6.80 33.80 -0.91
C VAL A 188 -7.37 32.58 -1.60
N PHE A 189 -6.90 31.40 -1.22
CA PHE A 189 -7.44 30.12 -1.65
C PHE A 189 -8.47 29.56 -0.66
N ALA A 190 -8.17 29.59 0.64
CA ALA A 190 -9.07 29.17 1.71
C ALA A 190 -8.73 29.88 3.04
N VAL A 191 -9.62 29.78 4.03
CA VAL A 191 -9.35 30.27 5.40
C VAL A 191 -9.53 29.14 6.40
N ALA A 192 -8.57 28.96 7.29
CA ALA A 192 -8.63 28.06 8.43
C ALA A 192 -8.85 28.83 9.73
N ALA A 193 -9.31 28.15 10.78
CA ALA A 193 -9.29 28.68 12.13
C ALA A 193 -9.19 27.58 13.20
N GLU A 194 -8.53 27.93 14.31
CA GLU A 194 -8.40 27.13 15.52
C GLU A 194 -9.04 27.87 16.71
N SER A 195 -9.97 27.29 17.47
CA SER A 195 -10.73 26.06 17.21
C SER A 195 -12.23 26.32 17.39
N LEU A 196 -13.09 25.48 16.82
CA LEU A 196 -14.52 25.74 16.79
C LEU A 196 -15.30 25.09 17.94
N TYR A 197 -15.00 23.84 18.29
CA TYR A 197 -15.68 23.07 19.32
C TYR A 197 -14.73 22.56 20.41
N LYS A 198 -13.55 22.07 20.03
CA LYS A 198 -12.52 21.54 20.93
C LYS A 198 -11.19 22.22 20.66
N GLY A 199 -10.67 22.89 21.67
CA GLY A 199 -9.39 23.60 21.62
C GLY A 199 -8.33 22.94 22.50
N TYR A 200 -7.09 23.41 22.35
CA TYR A 200 -6.01 23.14 23.28
C TYR A 200 -5.50 24.46 23.85
N SER A 201 -5.26 24.54 25.16
CA SER A 201 -4.69 25.73 25.78
C SER A 201 -3.36 25.38 26.45
N PRO A 202 -2.23 25.95 25.98
CA PRO A 202 -0.94 25.81 26.64
C PRO A 202 -0.93 26.32 28.09
N GLN A 203 -1.75 27.34 28.40
CA GLN A 203 -1.79 27.99 29.71
C GLN A 203 -2.36 27.08 30.81
N ILE A 204 -3.33 26.24 30.47
CA ILE A 204 -3.89 25.22 31.40
C ILE A 204 -3.37 23.80 31.10
N GLY A 205 -2.52 23.64 30.08
CA GLY A 205 -1.91 22.38 29.69
C GLY A 205 -2.90 21.30 29.27
N GLY A 206 -4.00 21.68 28.61
CA GLY A 206 -5.11 20.74 28.40
C GLY A 206 -6.05 21.03 27.22
N TYR A 207 -6.67 19.95 26.77
CA TYR A 207 -7.80 19.97 25.83
C TYR A 207 -9.06 20.49 26.53
N HIS A 208 -9.84 21.34 25.87
CA HIS A 208 -11.01 21.97 26.45
C HIS A 208 -12.14 22.19 25.43
N GLU A 209 -13.33 22.50 25.92
CA GLU A 209 -14.44 22.93 25.08
C GLU A 209 -14.34 24.42 24.78
N VAL A 210 -14.53 24.80 23.52
CA VAL A 210 -14.54 26.21 23.12
C VAL A 210 -15.79 26.89 23.70
N PRO A 211 -15.64 27.96 24.52
CA PRO A 211 -16.77 28.64 25.14
C PRO A 211 -17.79 29.17 24.11
N ASP A 212 -19.08 29.12 24.46
CA ASP A 212 -20.17 29.48 23.55
C ASP A 212 -20.03 30.86 22.92
N LYS A 213 -19.55 31.84 23.69
CA LYS A 213 -19.33 33.22 23.22
C LYS A 213 -18.22 33.29 22.16
N GLU A 214 -17.11 32.60 22.39
CA GLU A 214 -15.97 32.54 21.47
C GLU A 214 -16.36 31.78 20.20
N ARG A 215 -17.06 30.65 20.36
CA ARG A 215 -17.60 29.86 19.27
C ARG A 215 -18.56 30.68 18.41
N ALA A 216 -19.49 31.42 19.02
CA ALA A 216 -20.43 32.28 18.29
C ALA A 216 -19.72 33.39 17.50
N TRP A 217 -18.70 34.02 18.08
CA TRP A 217 -17.89 35.02 17.40
C TRP A 217 -17.15 34.40 16.19
N LEU A 218 -16.49 33.26 16.39
CA LEU A 218 -15.75 32.58 15.32
C LEU A 218 -16.68 32.12 14.20
N LEU A 219 -17.84 31.55 14.54
CA LEU A 219 -18.87 31.19 13.56
C LEU A 219 -19.29 32.37 12.69
N GLY A 220 -19.48 33.56 13.27
CA GLY A 220 -19.79 34.77 12.52
C GLY A 220 -18.72 35.11 11.48
N LYS A 221 -17.44 35.03 11.86
CA LYS A 221 -16.31 35.27 10.95
C LYS A 221 -16.20 34.22 9.85
N LEU A 222 -16.32 32.94 10.21
CA LEU A 222 -16.24 31.83 9.27
C LEU A 222 -17.43 31.82 8.28
N ASN A 223 -18.64 32.13 8.74
CA ASN A 223 -19.81 32.24 7.86
C ASN A 223 -19.65 33.38 6.86
N HIS A 224 -19.12 34.54 7.26
CA HIS A 224 -18.82 35.65 6.33
C HIS A 224 -17.87 35.21 5.21
N VAL A 225 -16.80 34.48 5.54
CA VAL A 225 -15.86 33.93 4.54
C VAL A 225 -16.55 32.94 3.59
N ARG A 226 -17.36 32.02 4.14
CA ARG A 226 -18.09 31.01 3.35
C ARG A 226 -19.14 31.65 2.43
N GLU A 227 -19.87 32.65 2.91
CA GLU A 227 -20.87 33.41 2.14
C GLU A 227 -20.25 34.14 0.96
N LEU A 228 -18.97 34.51 1.05
CA LEU A 228 -18.18 35.08 -0.04
C LEU A 228 -17.60 34.01 -1.00
N GLY A 229 -17.94 32.73 -0.81
CA GLY A 229 -17.61 31.64 -1.72
C GLY A 229 -16.24 30.99 -1.48
N PHE A 230 -15.60 31.22 -0.33
CA PHE A 230 -14.30 30.62 0.00
C PHE A 230 -14.46 29.37 0.87
N PRO A 231 -13.68 28.30 0.63
CA PRO A 231 -13.62 27.17 1.54
C PRO A 231 -13.13 27.59 2.93
N VAL A 232 -13.77 27.02 3.95
CA VAL A 232 -13.44 27.25 5.35
C VAL A 232 -13.00 25.95 6.00
N ILE A 233 -11.87 25.98 6.69
CA ILE A 233 -11.29 24.84 7.39
C ILE A 233 -11.38 25.09 8.91
N SER A 234 -11.87 24.12 9.67
CA SER A 234 -11.86 24.16 11.14
C SER A 234 -10.87 23.13 11.65
N ILE A 235 -9.88 23.60 12.40
CA ILE A 235 -8.87 22.76 13.04
C ILE A 235 -9.20 22.68 14.53
N ASP A 236 -9.51 21.47 14.99
CA ASP A 236 -9.97 21.19 16.34
C ASP A 236 -9.10 20.10 16.99
N TYR A 237 -8.95 20.18 18.31
CA TYR A 237 -7.98 19.37 19.06
C TYR A 237 -8.64 18.36 19.97
N VAL A 238 -8.34 17.08 19.74
CA VAL A 238 -8.82 15.94 20.55
C VAL A 238 -7.61 15.05 20.90
N PRO A 239 -7.54 14.50 22.13
CA PRO A 239 -6.48 13.54 22.47
C PRO A 239 -6.47 12.35 21.51
N PRO A 240 -5.29 11.81 21.14
CA PRO A 240 -5.17 10.70 20.18
C PRO A 240 -6.13 9.54 20.46
N GLY A 241 -6.15 9.03 21.70
CA GLY A 241 -6.98 7.91 22.15
C GLY A 241 -8.50 8.10 22.10
N ASN A 242 -8.99 9.29 21.73
CA ASN A 242 -10.42 9.63 21.71
C ASN A 242 -10.95 9.77 20.27
N ARG A 243 -10.60 8.82 19.39
CA ARG A 243 -10.92 8.91 17.95
C ARG A 243 -12.41 8.99 17.63
N GLN A 244 -13.30 8.39 18.44
CA GLN A 244 -14.74 8.56 18.24
C GLN A 244 -15.20 10.01 18.50
N GLN A 245 -14.65 10.66 19.53
CA GLN A 245 -14.92 12.08 19.78
C GLN A 245 -14.41 12.96 18.63
N ALA A 246 -13.25 12.62 18.05
CA ALA A 246 -12.74 13.32 16.87
C ALA A 246 -13.70 13.21 15.68
N ARG A 247 -14.29 12.02 15.43
CA ARG A 247 -15.35 11.84 14.41
C ARG A 247 -16.59 12.67 14.70
N ASP A 248 -17.07 12.66 15.94
CA ASP A 248 -18.26 13.41 16.33
C ASP A 248 -18.08 14.92 16.14
N VAL A 249 -16.88 15.44 16.45
CA VAL A 249 -16.51 16.85 16.22
C VAL A 249 -16.39 17.15 14.72
N ALA A 250 -15.70 16.28 13.96
CA ALA A 250 -15.57 16.43 12.52
C ALA A 250 -16.95 16.48 11.84
N ASP A 251 -17.91 15.64 12.26
CA ASP A 251 -19.26 15.64 11.72
C ASP A 251 -20.07 16.88 12.11
N LYS A 252 -19.86 17.45 13.31
CA LYS A 252 -20.44 18.76 13.69
C LYS A 252 -19.93 19.88 12.78
N ILE A 253 -18.65 19.87 12.45
CA ILE A 253 -18.03 20.85 11.55
C ILE A 253 -18.56 20.67 10.11
N LYS A 254 -18.61 19.44 9.58
CA LYS A 254 -19.16 19.15 8.24
C LYS A 254 -20.60 19.63 8.08
N ARG A 255 -21.44 19.46 9.11
CA ARG A 255 -22.84 19.93 9.10
C ARG A 255 -22.97 21.45 8.98
N LEU A 256 -21.92 22.20 9.32
CA LEU A 256 -21.85 23.64 9.09
C LEU A 256 -21.33 23.99 7.69
N GLY A 257 -21.05 23.02 6.82
CA GLY A 257 -20.45 23.28 5.51
C GLY A 257 -19.01 23.78 5.60
N PHE A 258 -18.28 23.37 6.64
CA PHE A 258 -16.85 23.62 6.79
C PHE A 258 -16.07 22.30 6.63
N ILE A 259 -14.81 22.40 6.22
CA ILE A 259 -13.87 21.30 6.10
C ILE A 259 -13.28 21.00 7.50
N PRO A 260 -13.55 19.83 8.11
CA PRO A 260 -12.94 19.48 9.38
C PRO A 260 -11.50 19.00 9.22
N TRP A 261 -10.69 19.31 10.22
CA TRP A 261 -9.49 18.57 10.56
C TRP A 261 -9.40 18.46 12.09
N VAL A 262 -9.67 17.27 12.63
CA VAL A 262 -9.64 17.04 14.08
C VAL A 262 -8.48 16.12 14.44
N THR A 263 -7.52 16.61 15.22
CA THR A 263 -6.26 15.91 15.48
C THR A 263 -5.67 16.25 16.87
N ASP A 264 -4.47 15.78 17.19
CA ASP A 264 -3.75 16.11 18.42
C ASP A 264 -3.13 17.52 18.39
N LYS A 265 -2.73 18.02 19.56
CA LYS A 265 -2.21 19.39 19.72
C LYS A 265 -0.93 19.66 18.92
N ASP A 266 -0.14 18.63 18.64
CA ASP A 266 1.16 18.75 17.97
C ASP A 266 1.03 18.51 16.46
N LEU A 267 -0.19 18.30 15.96
CA LEU A 267 -0.48 17.96 14.56
C LEU A 267 0.40 16.77 14.12
N SER A 268 0.56 15.78 15.01
CA SER A 268 1.51 14.68 14.84
C SER A 268 0.84 13.35 14.49
N SER A 269 -0.49 13.31 14.50
CA SER A 269 -1.32 12.16 14.16
C SER A 269 -2.13 12.35 12.87
N LEU A 270 -2.51 11.24 12.25
CA LEU A 270 -3.49 11.22 11.16
C LEU A 270 -4.89 11.44 11.74
N GLY A 271 -5.30 12.70 11.75
CA GLY A 271 -6.58 13.18 12.23
C GLY A 271 -7.80 12.69 11.44
N VAL A 272 -8.96 13.21 11.82
CA VAL A 272 -10.25 12.93 11.20
C VAL A 272 -10.71 14.16 10.41
N GLY A 273 -10.88 14.02 9.10
CA GLY A 273 -11.37 15.08 8.22
C GLY A 273 -12.63 14.70 7.44
N SER A 274 -12.81 15.30 6.27
CA SER A 274 -13.85 14.89 5.29
C SER A 274 -13.65 13.44 4.83
N VAL A 275 -12.40 12.99 4.84
CA VAL A 275 -12.00 11.59 4.71
C VAL A 275 -11.19 11.17 5.94
N GLU A 276 -11.22 9.88 6.27
CA GLU A 276 -10.46 9.30 7.37
C GLU A 276 -9.67 8.09 6.86
N VAL A 277 -8.33 8.15 6.89
CA VAL A 277 -7.48 7.02 6.48
C VAL A 277 -7.80 5.78 7.31
N VAL A 278 -7.98 4.63 6.64
CA VAL A 278 -8.00 3.31 7.28
C VAL A 278 -6.56 2.86 7.44
N PRO A 279 -6.03 2.72 8.68
CA PRO A 279 -4.67 2.24 8.87
C PRO A 279 -4.52 0.82 8.30
N ARG A 280 -3.47 0.59 7.52
CA ARG A 280 -3.15 -0.72 6.92
C ARG A 280 -1.83 -1.32 7.43
N ARG A 281 -1.04 -0.55 8.20
CA ARG A 281 0.22 -1.02 8.77
C ARG A 281 -0.02 -1.81 10.05
N ILE A 282 0.67 -2.93 10.18
CA ILE A 282 0.81 -3.70 11.41
C ILE A 282 2.26 -3.60 11.84
N LEU A 283 2.51 -3.20 13.08
CA LEU A 283 3.86 -3.27 13.65
C LEU A 283 4.11 -4.72 14.06
N GLY A 284 5.05 -5.38 13.39
CA GLY A 284 5.47 -6.74 13.69
C GLY A 284 6.73 -6.74 14.55
N LEU A 285 6.58 -7.02 15.84
CA LEU A 285 7.71 -7.13 16.78
C LEU A 285 8.24 -8.56 16.78
N TYR A 286 9.51 -8.71 16.39
CA TYR A 286 10.24 -9.98 16.37
C TYR A 286 11.47 -9.93 17.27
N ASP A 287 12.04 -11.09 17.59
CA ASP A 287 13.32 -11.17 18.31
C ASP A 287 14.48 -11.26 17.31
N GLY A 288 15.39 -10.29 17.29
CA GLY A 288 16.57 -10.31 16.42
C GLY A 288 17.54 -11.47 16.63
N ASN A 289 17.40 -12.27 17.70
CA ASN A 289 18.15 -13.52 17.90
C ASN A 289 17.47 -14.75 17.29
N GLU A 290 16.23 -14.63 16.79
CA GLU A 290 15.46 -15.77 16.27
C GLU A 290 16.10 -16.38 15.02
N ALA A 291 16.52 -15.55 14.08
CA ALA A 291 17.17 -15.94 12.84
C ALA A 291 18.11 -14.83 12.36
N ALA A 292 19.14 -15.21 11.60
CA ALA A 292 20.04 -14.24 10.98
C ALA A 292 19.32 -13.43 9.89
N GLU A 293 18.38 -14.06 9.18
CA GLU A 293 17.71 -13.49 8.03
C GLU A 293 16.25 -13.17 8.31
N LEU A 294 15.82 -11.96 7.90
CA LEU A 294 14.43 -11.52 8.08
C LEU A 294 13.41 -12.45 7.39
N SER A 295 13.81 -13.09 6.29
CA SER A 295 12.97 -14.03 5.55
C SER A 295 12.69 -15.33 6.32
N GLU A 296 13.50 -15.64 7.32
CA GLU A 296 13.40 -16.88 8.11
C GLU A 296 12.56 -16.72 9.39
N LEU A 297 12.33 -15.47 9.82
CA LEU A 297 11.54 -15.16 11.01
C LEU A 297 10.12 -15.74 10.90
N LYS A 298 9.62 -16.36 11.97
CA LYS A 298 8.26 -16.94 12.04
C LYS A 298 7.19 -15.91 11.71
N ILE A 299 7.34 -14.67 12.20
CA ILE A 299 6.40 -13.59 11.90
C ILE A 299 6.30 -13.33 10.39
N HIS A 300 7.44 -13.30 9.70
CA HIS A 300 7.49 -13.08 8.25
C HIS A 300 6.94 -14.27 7.48
N ARG A 301 7.40 -15.47 7.83
CA ARG A 301 7.03 -16.73 7.16
C ARG A 301 5.54 -17.04 7.30
N PHE A 302 4.94 -16.72 8.43
CA PHE A 302 3.59 -17.20 8.76
C PHE A 302 2.56 -16.09 8.94
N ALA A 303 2.84 -15.00 9.67
CA ALA A 303 1.83 -13.98 9.95
C ALA A 303 1.59 -13.01 8.77
N VAL A 304 2.62 -12.72 7.97
CA VAL A 304 2.52 -11.69 6.93
C VAL A 304 1.54 -12.10 5.82
N MET A 305 1.49 -13.37 5.40
CA MET A 305 0.58 -13.80 4.32
C MET A 305 -0.90 -13.65 4.69
N PRO A 306 -1.40 -14.14 5.84
CA PRO A 306 -2.78 -13.90 6.26
C PRO A 306 -3.13 -12.41 6.40
N LEU A 307 -2.19 -11.59 6.87
CA LEU A 307 -2.35 -10.14 6.99
C LEU A 307 -2.40 -9.47 5.60
N ASN A 308 -1.52 -9.85 4.67
CA ASN A 308 -1.55 -9.40 3.27
C ASN A 308 -2.88 -9.74 2.61
N TYR A 309 -3.37 -10.97 2.81
CA TYR A 309 -4.68 -11.35 2.30
C TYR A 309 -5.76 -10.40 2.80
N MET A 310 -5.79 -10.04 4.08
CA MET A 310 -6.74 -9.08 4.66
C MET A 310 -6.46 -7.60 4.30
N GLY A 311 -5.47 -7.33 3.46
CA GLY A 311 -5.13 -5.98 2.99
C GLY A 311 -4.13 -5.24 3.86
N TYR A 312 -3.51 -5.89 4.84
CA TYR A 312 -2.54 -5.26 5.73
C TYR A 312 -1.09 -5.48 5.27
N ILE A 313 -0.24 -4.51 5.60
CA ILE A 313 1.22 -4.57 5.43
C ILE A 313 1.88 -4.68 6.79
N VAL A 314 2.95 -5.46 6.90
CA VAL A 314 3.69 -5.65 8.15
C VAL A 314 5.01 -4.90 8.08
N GLU A 315 5.23 -4.05 9.08
CA GLU A 315 6.49 -3.36 9.30
C GLU A 315 7.23 -4.08 10.43
N LEU A 316 8.33 -4.74 10.10
CA LEU A 316 9.10 -5.54 11.07
C LEU A 316 10.01 -4.64 11.89
N HIS A 317 10.04 -4.87 13.21
CA HIS A 317 10.91 -4.16 14.14
C HIS A 317 11.43 -5.14 15.20
N ASP A 318 12.76 -5.15 15.39
CA ASP A 318 13.39 -5.98 16.43
C ASP A 318 13.01 -5.43 17.81
N ILE A 319 12.29 -6.23 18.60
CA ILE A 319 11.79 -5.89 19.94
C ILE A 319 12.90 -5.54 20.94
N ARG A 320 14.16 -5.88 20.62
CA ARG A 320 15.33 -5.56 21.43
C ARG A 320 15.89 -4.17 21.15
N GLN A 321 15.48 -3.53 20.06
CA GLN A 321 15.87 -2.16 19.71
C GLN A 321 14.94 -1.15 20.37
N PRO A 322 15.32 0.15 20.42
CA PRO A 322 14.43 1.20 20.90
C PRO A 322 13.11 1.20 20.14
N LEU A 323 12.01 0.99 20.87
CA LEU A 323 10.67 0.91 20.30
C LEU A 323 10.21 2.29 19.80
N PRO A 324 9.32 2.34 18.79
CA PRO A 324 8.82 3.60 18.26
C PRO A 324 8.15 4.47 19.33
N ASP A 325 8.55 5.75 19.45
CA ASP A 325 8.02 6.70 20.44
C ASP A 325 6.97 7.68 19.86
N MET A 326 6.59 7.53 18.58
CA MET A 326 5.51 8.32 17.98
C MET A 326 4.11 7.87 18.44
N ILE A 327 3.09 8.68 18.14
CA ILE A 327 1.69 8.28 18.26
C ILE A 327 1.40 7.17 17.25
N MET A 328 0.93 6.02 17.73
CA MET A 328 0.72 4.85 16.90
C MET A 328 -0.70 4.80 16.32
N GLU A 329 -1.69 5.34 17.03
CA GLU A 329 -3.09 5.36 16.60
C GLU A 329 -3.29 6.19 15.33
N GLY A 330 -4.07 5.65 14.39
CA GLY A 330 -4.29 6.26 13.08
C GLY A 330 -3.17 5.98 12.07
N ARG A 331 -1.97 5.57 12.51
CA ARG A 331 -0.87 5.14 11.63
C ARG A 331 -0.80 3.63 11.49
N TYR A 332 -0.96 2.90 12.60
CA TYR A 332 -1.00 1.44 12.62
C TYR A 332 -2.40 0.93 12.98
N ALA A 333 -2.79 -0.21 12.39
CA ALA A 333 -4.02 -0.92 12.70
C ALA A 333 -3.90 -1.82 13.94
N GLY A 334 -2.68 -2.18 14.32
CA GLY A 334 -2.40 -3.04 15.48
C GLY A 334 -0.94 -3.45 15.55
N VAL A 335 -0.61 -4.19 16.59
CA VAL A 335 0.73 -4.74 16.84
C VAL A 335 0.64 -6.26 16.90
N VAL A 336 1.54 -6.95 16.21
CA VAL A 336 1.74 -8.40 16.34
C VAL A 336 3.10 -8.62 16.97
N VAL A 337 3.15 -9.35 18.08
CA VAL A 337 4.37 -9.67 18.82
C VAL A 337 4.59 -11.17 18.72
N TRP A 338 5.68 -11.58 18.09
CA TRP A 338 6.05 -12.99 17.95
C TRP A 338 7.50 -13.18 18.40
N PRO A 339 7.76 -13.24 19.71
CA PRO A 339 9.10 -13.33 20.25
C PRO A 339 9.61 -14.77 20.22
N PHE A 340 10.93 -14.94 20.34
CA PHE A 340 11.55 -16.26 20.43
C PHE A 340 11.35 -16.91 21.80
N THR A 341 11.39 -16.12 22.88
CA THR A 341 11.23 -16.58 24.27
C THR A 341 10.42 -15.60 25.11
N GLU A 342 10.16 -15.94 26.38
CA GLU A 342 9.57 -15.02 27.36
C GLU A 342 10.52 -13.91 27.84
N ASN A 343 11.80 -13.90 27.43
CA ASN A 343 12.78 -12.88 27.81
C ASN A 343 13.33 -12.11 26.59
N SER A 344 12.64 -12.18 25.45
CA SER A 344 13.07 -11.52 24.22
C SER A 344 13.00 -9.98 24.30
N ALA A 345 12.06 -9.41 25.04
CA ALA A 345 11.87 -7.96 25.07
C ALA A 345 12.86 -7.24 25.99
N GLY A 346 13.34 -6.07 25.55
CA GLY A 346 14.24 -5.22 26.33
C GLY A 346 13.55 -4.43 27.47
N PRO A 347 14.33 -3.74 28.32
CA PRO A 347 13.80 -2.82 29.32
C PRO A 347 12.90 -1.75 28.68
N GLY A 348 11.76 -1.47 29.31
CA GLY A 348 10.79 -0.47 28.82
C GLY A 348 9.67 -1.03 27.93
N PHE A 349 9.74 -2.30 27.49
CA PHE A 349 8.67 -2.90 26.69
C PHE A 349 7.31 -2.87 27.39
N ALA A 350 7.25 -3.16 28.70
CA ALA A 350 6.00 -3.11 29.45
C ALA A 350 5.39 -1.70 29.50
N GLU A 351 6.21 -0.66 29.64
CA GLU A 351 5.77 0.74 29.64
C GLU A 351 5.27 1.16 28.25
N TRP A 352 6.03 0.82 27.21
CA TRP A 352 5.65 1.04 25.82
C TRP A 352 4.33 0.33 25.49
N LEU A 353 4.18 -0.94 25.88
CA LEU A 353 2.97 -1.72 25.67
C LEU A 353 1.76 -1.06 26.36
N ALA A 354 1.94 -0.59 27.59
CA ALA A 354 0.91 0.13 28.32
C ALA A 354 0.54 1.46 27.64
N LYS A 355 1.52 2.21 27.11
CA LYS A 355 1.29 3.44 26.32
C LYS A 355 0.48 3.12 25.05
N THR A 356 0.93 2.16 24.25
CA THR A 356 0.31 1.72 23.00
C THR A 356 -1.16 1.31 23.19
N VAL A 357 -1.46 0.53 24.23
CA VAL A 357 -2.86 0.12 24.51
C VAL A 357 -3.71 1.27 25.03
N ARG A 358 -3.14 2.22 25.81
CA ARG A 358 -3.85 3.44 26.23
C ARG A 358 -4.16 4.37 25.05
N GLU A 359 -3.30 4.38 24.03
CA GLU A 359 -3.57 5.01 22.73
C GLU A 359 -4.61 4.24 21.90
N GLY A 360 -5.23 3.18 22.43
CA GLY A 360 -6.31 2.47 21.74
C GLY A 360 -5.87 1.37 20.78
N LEU A 361 -4.56 1.22 20.53
CA LEU A 361 -4.03 0.13 19.70
C LEU A 361 -4.23 -1.23 20.36
N LYS A 362 -4.41 -2.23 19.51
CA LYS A 362 -4.61 -3.62 19.93
C LYS A 362 -3.39 -4.45 19.62
N VAL A 363 -3.11 -5.43 20.48
CA VAL A 363 -1.89 -6.23 20.42
C VAL A 363 -2.23 -7.72 20.37
N ALA A 364 -1.61 -8.45 19.43
CA ALA A 364 -1.69 -9.90 19.32
C ALA A 364 -0.35 -10.52 19.70
N PHE A 365 -0.33 -11.38 20.72
CA PHE A 365 0.86 -12.15 21.10
C PHE A 365 0.79 -13.57 20.54
N LEU A 366 1.90 -14.03 19.97
CA LEU A 366 2.03 -15.35 19.36
C LEU A 366 3.19 -16.11 20.02
N GLU A 367 2.93 -17.33 20.45
CA GLU A 367 3.83 -18.26 21.17
C GLU A 367 4.23 -17.80 22.59
N SER A 368 4.51 -16.51 22.79
CA SER A 368 4.97 -15.95 24.06
C SER A 368 4.63 -14.45 24.16
N PHE A 369 4.58 -13.93 25.39
CA PHE A 369 4.42 -12.49 25.66
C PHE A 369 5.71 -11.67 25.45
N GLY A 370 6.87 -12.33 25.31
CA GLY A 370 8.18 -11.65 25.21
C GLY A 370 8.69 -11.08 26.54
N MET A 371 7.88 -11.18 27.60
CA MET A 371 8.22 -10.87 28.98
C MET A 371 7.51 -11.85 29.92
N PRO A 372 8.00 -12.06 31.16
CA PRO A 372 7.27 -12.81 32.18
C PRO A 372 5.90 -12.18 32.45
N VAL A 373 4.87 -12.99 32.67
CA VAL A 373 3.49 -12.50 32.98
C VAL A 373 3.44 -11.62 34.22
N ALA A 374 4.35 -11.82 35.18
CA ALA A 374 4.49 -10.96 36.36
C ALA A 374 4.88 -9.50 36.03
N ASN A 375 5.52 -9.28 34.87
CA ASN A 375 5.92 -7.95 34.39
C ASN A 375 4.87 -7.32 33.47
N PHE A 376 3.75 -8.01 33.22
CA PHE A 376 2.69 -7.49 32.36
C PHE A 376 2.04 -6.26 33.02
N PRO A 377 1.69 -5.20 32.25
CA PRO A 377 1.08 -4.01 32.84
C PRO A 377 -0.20 -4.34 33.62
N SER A 378 -0.27 -3.92 34.89
CA SER A 378 -1.38 -4.27 35.79
C SER A 378 -2.78 -3.90 35.25
N GLY A 379 -2.87 -2.79 34.50
CA GLY A 379 -4.10 -2.35 33.84
C GLY A 379 -4.63 -3.29 32.75
N MET A 380 -3.84 -4.26 32.29
CA MET A 380 -4.24 -5.24 31.27
C MET A 380 -4.89 -6.50 31.84
N GLY A 381 -4.87 -6.69 33.16
CA GLY A 381 -5.65 -7.74 33.83
C GLY A 381 -5.17 -9.17 33.53
N MET A 382 -3.86 -9.36 33.34
CA MET A 382 -3.24 -10.68 33.25
C MET A 382 -2.67 -11.08 34.61
N ALA A 383 -2.86 -12.34 35.01
CA ALA A 383 -2.28 -12.89 36.23
C ALA A 383 -1.47 -14.14 35.91
N ALA A 384 -0.41 -14.36 36.70
CA ALA A 384 0.30 -15.62 36.79
C ALA A 384 -0.13 -16.34 38.08
N PRO A 385 -1.17 -17.21 38.04
CA PRO A 385 -1.55 -18.00 39.20
C PRO A 385 -0.35 -18.75 39.79
N ILE A 386 -0.25 -18.77 41.11
CA ILE A 386 0.73 -19.63 41.79
C ILE A 386 0.36 -21.08 41.49
N MET A 387 1.28 -21.79 40.84
CA MET A 387 1.10 -23.19 40.48
C MET A 387 2.19 -24.06 41.10
N ASN A 388 1.78 -25.24 41.59
CA ASN A 388 2.70 -26.35 41.83
C ASN A 388 3.20 -26.90 40.49
N THR A 389 4.27 -27.71 40.50
CA THR A 389 4.81 -28.35 39.31
C THR A 389 3.70 -29.03 38.48
N PRO A 390 3.52 -28.73 37.18
CA PRO A 390 2.45 -29.32 36.37
C PRO A 390 2.61 -30.83 36.18
N HIS A 391 1.50 -31.57 36.20
CA HIS A 391 1.50 -33.05 36.11
C HIS A 391 0.76 -33.61 34.87
N PRO A 392 1.43 -34.31 33.94
CA PRO A 392 0.77 -34.94 32.78
C PRO A 392 -0.17 -36.11 33.19
N PRO A 393 -1.14 -36.51 32.34
CA PRO A 393 -1.44 -35.93 31.04
C PRO A 393 -2.21 -34.62 31.16
N PHE A 394 -2.01 -33.75 30.17
CA PHE A 394 -2.76 -32.52 30.02
C PHE A 394 -4.02 -32.78 29.20
N ARG A 395 -5.11 -32.10 29.55
CA ARG A 395 -6.40 -32.20 28.87
C ARG A 395 -6.93 -30.83 28.49
N VAL A 396 -7.52 -30.75 27.30
CA VAL A 396 -8.25 -29.56 26.86
C VAL A 396 -9.59 -29.53 27.59
N LEU A 397 -9.84 -28.46 28.35
CA LEU A 397 -11.10 -28.21 29.06
C LEU A 397 -12.09 -27.40 28.22
N GLU A 398 -11.59 -26.40 27.50
CA GLU A 398 -12.39 -25.51 26.66
C GLU A 398 -11.63 -25.25 25.36
N LYS A 399 -12.35 -25.22 24.24
CA LYS A 399 -11.79 -25.01 22.91
C LYS A 399 -12.79 -24.26 22.02
N HIS A 400 -12.45 -23.03 21.67
CA HIS A 400 -13.19 -22.26 20.67
C HIS A 400 -13.07 -22.90 19.28
N ASP A 401 -14.02 -22.62 18.39
CA ASP A 401 -14.05 -23.16 17.02
C ASP A 401 -12.87 -22.68 16.13
N MET A 402 -12.15 -21.62 16.53
CA MET A 402 -10.96 -21.13 15.83
C MET A 402 -9.70 -21.92 16.19
N MET A 403 -9.74 -22.71 17.26
CA MET A 403 -8.66 -23.60 17.66
C MET A 403 -8.86 -24.99 17.05
N GLY A 404 -7.80 -25.58 16.53
CA GLY A 404 -7.86 -26.80 15.73
C GLY A 404 -8.09 -26.54 14.24
N PHE A 405 -7.56 -25.43 13.69
CA PHE A 405 -7.85 -24.98 12.33
C PHE A 405 -7.32 -25.94 11.25
N GLU A 406 -6.01 -26.19 11.18
CA GLU A 406 -5.42 -27.19 10.29
C GLU A 406 -4.99 -28.46 11.05
N VAL A 407 -4.55 -28.29 12.29
CA VAL A 407 -4.16 -29.37 13.20
C VAL A 407 -4.74 -29.13 14.61
N PRO A 408 -5.10 -30.19 15.35
CA PRO A 408 -5.67 -30.05 16.69
C PRO A 408 -4.64 -29.47 17.68
N PRO A 409 -5.08 -28.72 18.70
CA PRO A 409 -4.19 -28.30 19.78
C PRO A 409 -3.73 -29.51 20.59
N VAL A 410 -2.43 -29.74 20.67
CA VAL A 410 -1.82 -30.84 21.44
C VAL A 410 -0.97 -30.24 22.56
N PRO A 411 -1.43 -30.29 23.83
CA PRO A 411 -0.65 -29.80 24.95
C PRO A 411 0.67 -30.58 25.12
N GLN A 412 1.75 -29.87 25.42
CA GLN A 412 3.07 -30.46 25.66
C GLN A 412 3.47 -30.31 27.14
N PRO A 413 4.02 -31.35 27.79
CA PRO A 413 4.37 -31.29 29.20
C PRO A 413 5.34 -30.20 29.61
N ASP A 414 6.31 -29.91 28.75
CA ASP A 414 7.37 -28.94 29.06
C ASP A 414 6.92 -27.48 28.86
N ASN A 415 5.68 -27.25 28.40
CA ASN A 415 5.19 -25.95 27.96
C ASN A 415 3.83 -25.60 28.62
N PHE A 416 3.79 -25.65 29.95
CA PHE A 416 2.61 -25.31 30.75
C PHE A 416 2.84 -24.02 31.57
N GLN A 417 2.55 -22.87 30.97
CA GLN A 417 2.67 -21.56 31.64
C GLN A 417 1.36 -21.18 32.36
N PRO A 418 1.37 -20.84 33.67
CA PRO A 418 0.19 -20.31 34.39
C PRO A 418 -0.24 -18.97 33.82
N VAL A 419 -1.40 -18.94 33.17
CA VAL A 419 -2.01 -17.70 32.69
C VAL A 419 -3.50 -17.71 33.01
N ALA A 420 -3.97 -16.60 33.58
CA ALA A 420 -5.37 -16.32 33.79
C ALA A 420 -5.69 -14.88 33.35
N MET A 421 -6.81 -14.72 32.65
CA MET A 421 -7.31 -13.42 32.21
C MET A 421 -8.43 -12.92 33.12
N LYS A 422 -8.43 -11.63 33.45
CA LYS A 422 -9.51 -11.01 34.25
C LYS A 422 -10.80 -10.82 33.45
N ALA A 423 -10.69 -10.57 32.15
CA ALA A 423 -11.81 -10.34 31.24
C ALA A 423 -11.43 -10.70 29.80
N GLY A 424 -12.36 -11.30 29.08
CA GLY A 424 -12.15 -11.73 27.71
C GLY A 424 -12.86 -13.05 27.40
N ASP A 425 -12.70 -13.49 26.16
CA ASP A 425 -13.18 -14.78 25.68
C ASP A 425 -12.01 -15.77 25.70
N VAL A 426 -12.21 -16.91 26.37
CA VAL A 426 -11.23 -18.00 26.40
C VAL A 426 -11.27 -18.74 25.07
N LEU A 427 -10.13 -18.82 24.39
CA LEU A 427 -10.01 -19.59 23.14
C LEU A 427 -9.56 -21.03 23.41
N LEU A 428 -8.66 -21.21 24.37
CA LEU A 428 -8.17 -22.53 24.77
C LEU A 428 -7.87 -22.56 26.26
N LYS A 429 -8.45 -23.54 26.96
CA LYS A 429 -8.20 -23.80 28.39
C LYS A 429 -7.69 -25.21 28.57
N ILE A 430 -6.60 -25.37 29.32
CA ILE A 430 -5.93 -26.66 29.52
C ILE A 430 -5.78 -26.90 31.00
N ALA A 431 -6.01 -28.15 31.43
CA ALA A 431 -5.71 -28.59 32.77
C ALA A 431 -4.69 -29.72 32.80
N ASP A 432 -3.91 -29.76 33.87
CA ASP A 432 -3.08 -30.91 34.21
C ASP A 432 -3.90 -31.99 34.96
N ARG A 433 -3.24 -33.08 35.39
CA ARG A 433 -3.88 -34.17 36.14
C ARG A 433 -4.35 -33.73 37.54
N GLN A 434 -3.68 -32.75 38.17
CA GLN A 434 -3.99 -32.28 39.51
C GLN A 434 -5.03 -31.15 39.53
N GLY A 435 -5.49 -30.70 38.36
CA GLY A 435 -6.53 -29.67 38.23
C GLY A 435 -5.97 -28.26 38.15
N ALA A 436 -4.66 -28.09 38.00
CA ALA A 436 -4.05 -26.81 37.69
C ALA A 436 -4.42 -26.41 36.25
N VAL A 437 -4.80 -25.14 36.05
CA VAL A 437 -5.39 -24.67 34.79
C VAL A 437 -4.62 -23.50 34.23
N THR A 438 -4.50 -23.46 32.90
CA THR A 438 -4.03 -22.31 32.14
C THR A 438 -5.00 -21.97 31.01
N GLU A 439 -5.24 -20.68 30.83
CA GLU A 439 -5.96 -20.12 29.68
C GLU A 439 -4.92 -19.80 28.60
N ALA A 440 -4.56 -20.83 27.83
CA ALA A 440 -3.44 -20.81 26.89
C ALA A 440 -3.66 -19.95 25.64
N ALA A 441 -4.92 -19.59 25.34
CA ALA A 441 -5.25 -18.61 24.32
C ALA A 441 -6.52 -17.85 24.71
N GLY A 442 -6.60 -16.57 24.36
CA GLY A 442 -7.72 -15.70 24.73
C GLY A 442 -7.75 -14.38 23.98
N ILE A 443 -8.93 -13.78 23.88
CA ILE A 443 -9.15 -12.42 23.36
C ILE A 443 -9.62 -11.54 24.52
N THR A 444 -8.88 -10.47 24.82
CA THR A 444 -9.08 -9.58 25.97
C THR A 444 -9.38 -8.15 25.48
N PRO A 445 -9.88 -7.20 26.30
CA PRO A 445 -10.15 -5.82 25.83
C PRO A 445 -8.96 -5.07 25.19
N TRP A 446 -7.72 -5.40 25.56
CA TRP A 446 -6.51 -4.78 25.01
C TRP A 446 -5.97 -5.49 23.76
N GLY A 447 -6.42 -6.71 23.47
CA GLY A 447 -5.79 -7.52 22.45
C GLY A 447 -6.14 -8.99 22.60
N GLY A 448 -5.14 -9.83 22.53
CA GLY A 448 -5.31 -11.27 22.57
C GLY A 448 -3.97 -11.97 22.43
N TYR A 449 -3.98 -13.26 22.73
CA TYR A 449 -2.77 -14.07 22.72
C TYR A 449 -3.09 -15.53 22.43
N ALA A 450 -2.14 -16.23 21.84
CA ALA A 450 -2.11 -17.68 21.75
C ALA A 450 -0.69 -18.14 22.06
N LEU A 451 -0.53 -18.92 23.14
CA LEU A 451 0.79 -19.35 23.64
C LEU A 451 1.26 -20.61 22.95
N TYR A 452 2.55 -20.89 23.07
CA TYR A 452 3.14 -22.12 22.58
C TYR A 452 2.55 -23.35 23.29
N PRO A 453 2.29 -24.47 22.59
CA PRO A 453 2.48 -24.73 21.15
C PRO A 453 1.19 -24.51 20.30
N PHE A 454 0.34 -23.54 20.65
CA PHE A 454 -1.03 -23.42 20.10
C PHE A 454 -1.20 -22.38 19.00
N VAL A 455 -0.11 -21.82 18.47
CA VAL A 455 -0.14 -21.00 17.24
C VAL A 455 0.08 -21.88 16.02
N ILE A 456 1.23 -22.56 15.99
CA ILE A 456 1.65 -23.47 14.92
C ILE A 456 2.06 -24.80 15.54
N GLY A 457 1.55 -25.90 14.98
CA GLY A 457 1.85 -27.26 15.40
C GLY A 457 2.67 -28.03 14.36
N PRO A 458 3.47 -29.01 14.79
CA PRO A 458 4.15 -29.92 13.86
C PRO A 458 3.15 -30.85 13.17
N VAL A 459 3.47 -31.26 11.93
CA VAL A 459 2.72 -32.28 11.20
C VAL A 459 3.56 -33.55 11.03
N LEU A 460 4.36 -33.62 9.97
CA LEU A 460 5.25 -34.72 9.60
C LEU A 460 6.51 -34.09 9.00
N GLU A 461 7.69 -34.67 9.28
CA GLU A 461 8.98 -34.07 8.92
C GLU A 461 9.09 -32.63 9.49
N GLU A 462 9.72 -31.72 8.76
CA GLU A 462 9.87 -30.30 9.12
C GLU A 462 8.64 -29.45 8.77
N ARG A 463 7.48 -30.07 8.49
CA ARG A 463 6.26 -29.36 8.10
C ARG A 463 5.46 -28.93 9.31
N THR A 464 4.89 -27.74 9.20
CA THR A 464 4.09 -27.13 10.25
C THR A 464 2.71 -26.75 9.75
N ALA A 465 1.74 -26.57 10.64
CA ALA A 465 0.39 -26.14 10.29
C ALA A 465 -0.22 -25.28 11.38
N TRP A 466 -1.19 -24.44 11.02
CA TRP A 466 -1.85 -23.56 11.97
C TRP A 466 -2.75 -24.34 12.93
N VAL A 467 -2.53 -24.12 14.23
CA VAL A 467 -3.44 -24.61 15.27
C VAL A 467 -4.61 -23.63 15.43
N VAL A 468 -4.34 -22.32 15.40
CA VAL A 468 -5.37 -21.26 15.44
C VAL A 468 -5.67 -20.74 14.03
N ASP A 469 -6.94 -20.44 13.69
CA ASP A 469 -7.29 -19.79 12.42
C ASP A 469 -6.67 -18.38 12.38
N PRO A 470 -5.63 -18.14 11.55
CA PRO A 470 -4.90 -16.88 11.59
C PRO A 470 -5.76 -15.70 11.13
N PHE A 471 -6.68 -15.91 10.19
CA PHE A 471 -7.52 -14.82 9.67
C PHE A 471 -8.50 -14.33 10.73
N ARG A 472 -9.15 -15.26 11.45
CA ARG A 472 -10.08 -14.92 12.53
C ARG A 472 -9.34 -14.35 13.72
N PHE A 473 -8.24 -14.99 14.13
CA PHE A 473 -7.46 -14.57 15.28
C PHE A 473 -6.94 -13.13 15.13
N PHE A 474 -6.29 -12.81 14.00
CA PHE A 474 -5.80 -11.45 13.76
C PHE A 474 -6.94 -10.44 13.67
N ARG A 475 -8.01 -10.75 12.94
CA ARG A 475 -9.16 -9.85 12.81
C ARG A 475 -9.79 -9.53 14.16
N ASP A 476 -10.07 -10.55 14.96
CA ASP A 476 -10.83 -10.42 16.20
C ASP A 476 -9.95 -9.82 17.32
N THR A 477 -8.68 -10.26 17.42
CA THR A 477 -7.70 -9.74 18.38
C THR A 477 -7.35 -8.28 18.14
N LEU A 478 -7.08 -7.90 16.90
CA LEU A 478 -6.67 -6.54 16.56
C LEU A 478 -7.87 -5.62 16.25
N ARG A 479 -9.09 -6.15 16.22
CA ARG A 479 -10.32 -5.47 15.79
C ARG A 479 -10.18 -4.82 14.42
N LEU A 480 -9.62 -5.60 13.49
CA LEU A 480 -9.42 -5.16 12.11
C LEU A 480 -10.78 -4.89 11.46
N PRO A 481 -11.06 -3.65 11.02
CA PRO A 481 -12.34 -3.34 10.40
C PRO A 481 -12.45 -3.99 9.02
N LEU A 482 -13.68 -4.16 8.55
CA LEU A 482 -13.93 -4.47 7.13
C LEU A 482 -13.77 -3.20 6.30
N PHE A 483 -13.04 -3.31 5.19
CA PHE A 483 -12.88 -2.30 4.15
C PHE A 483 -12.58 -2.99 2.81
N PRO A 484 -12.68 -2.29 1.66
CA PRO A 484 -12.23 -2.83 0.38
C PRO A 484 -10.74 -3.15 0.42
N VAL A 485 -10.38 -4.42 0.27
CA VAL A 485 -9.01 -4.92 0.34
C VAL A 485 -8.37 -4.87 -1.04
N PRO A 486 -7.21 -4.22 -1.23
CA PRO A 486 -6.50 -4.29 -2.50
C PRO A 486 -6.04 -5.71 -2.81
N ASP A 487 -6.29 -6.17 -4.04
CA ASP A 487 -6.05 -7.55 -4.45
C ASP A 487 -4.94 -7.64 -5.53
N THR A 488 -3.94 -8.48 -5.29
CA THR A 488 -2.80 -8.72 -6.21
C THR A 488 -2.96 -9.99 -7.05
N THR A 489 -4.10 -10.68 -6.92
CA THR A 489 -4.33 -11.99 -7.54
C THR A 489 -5.22 -11.93 -8.77
N THR A 490 -5.97 -10.83 -8.92
CA THR A 490 -7.06 -10.67 -9.87
C THR A 490 -7.00 -9.27 -10.49
N GLU A 491 -7.40 -9.15 -11.75
CA GLU A 491 -7.75 -7.85 -12.36
C GLU A 491 -8.89 -8.06 -13.35
N ASN A 492 -9.85 -7.13 -13.35
CA ASN A 492 -11.04 -7.15 -14.21
C ASN A 492 -11.82 -8.47 -14.09
N GLY A 493 -11.85 -9.02 -12.87
CA GLY A 493 -12.58 -10.25 -12.55
C GLY A 493 -11.89 -11.54 -12.96
N SER A 494 -10.68 -11.45 -13.53
CA SER A 494 -9.89 -12.57 -14.00
C SER A 494 -8.69 -12.80 -13.09
N ARG A 495 -8.47 -14.03 -12.64
CA ARG A 495 -7.24 -14.38 -11.92
C ARG A 495 -6.04 -14.13 -12.83
N LEU A 496 -5.00 -13.50 -12.30
CA LEU A 496 -3.80 -13.17 -13.04
C LEU A 496 -2.99 -14.44 -13.37
N LEU A 497 -2.37 -14.43 -14.54
CA LEU A 497 -1.37 -15.40 -14.98
C LEU A 497 -0.08 -14.66 -15.31
N LEU A 498 1.03 -15.14 -14.75
CA LEU A 498 2.37 -14.70 -15.11
C LEU A 498 3.26 -15.92 -15.32
N SER A 499 4.18 -15.82 -16.28
CA SER A 499 5.20 -16.83 -16.52
C SER A 499 6.56 -16.16 -16.50
N HIS A 500 7.53 -16.76 -15.82
CA HIS A 500 8.90 -16.25 -15.87
C HIS A 500 9.93 -17.38 -15.83
N VAL A 501 11.06 -17.11 -16.50
CA VAL A 501 12.13 -18.08 -16.75
C VAL A 501 13.44 -17.56 -16.18
N ASP A 502 14.05 -18.35 -15.30
CA ASP A 502 15.39 -18.11 -14.80
C ASP A 502 16.45 -18.65 -15.76
N GLY A 503 17.59 -17.96 -15.82
CA GLY A 503 18.64 -18.17 -16.82
C GLY A 503 19.37 -19.51 -16.73
N ASP A 504 19.13 -20.31 -15.70
CA ASP A 504 19.86 -21.55 -15.42
C ASP A 504 19.63 -22.62 -16.49
N GLY A 505 20.74 -23.20 -16.96
CA GLY A 505 20.73 -24.25 -17.98
C GLY A 505 20.48 -23.75 -19.40
N PHE A 506 20.64 -22.44 -19.66
CA PHE A 506 20.49 -21.85 -20.99
C PHE A 506 21.37 -22.55 -22.04
N GLU A 507 22.61 -22.84 -21.67
CA GLU A 507 23.66 -23.50 -22.45
C GLU A 507 23.56 -25.03 -22.45
N SER A 508 22.64 -25.61 -21.68
CA SER A 508 22.51 -27.06 -21.56
C SER A 508 21.97 -27.70 -22.85
N ARG A 509 22.33 -28.97 -23.09
CA ARG A 509 21.85 -29.77 -24.21
C ARG A 509 20.67 -30.65 -23.78
N SER A 510 19.77 -30.89 -24.71
CA SER A 510 18.61 -31.75 -24.49
C SER A 510 18.97 -33.22 -24.63
N GLU A 511 18.53 -34.04 -23.67
CA GLU A 511 18.90 -35.44 -23.54
C GLU A 511 17.92 -36.38 -24.26
N TRP A 512 17.69 -36.11 -25.54
CA TRP A 512 16.97 -37.01 -26.44
C TRP A 512 17.62 -37.04 -27.82
N PRO A 513 17.42 -38.11 -28.62
CA PRO A 513 18.00 -38.20 -29.95
C PRO A 513 17.65 -36.99 -30.82
N GLY A 514 18.68 -36.27 -31.29
CA GLY A 514 18.53 -35.06 -32.11
C GLY A 514 18.12 -33.80 -31.35
N GLY A 515 18.15 -33.81 -30.01
CA GLY A 515 17.83 -32.63 -29.19
C GLY A 515 18.83 -31.48 -29.36
N GLY A 516 18.31 -30.26 -29.45
CA GLY A 516 19.08 -29.03 -29.50
C GLY A 516 19.51 -28.50 -28.13
N TYR A 517 19.94 -27.25 -28.10
CA TYR A 517 20.14 -26.49 -26.86
C TYR A 517 18.81 -26.25 -26.15
N ALA A 518 18.82 -26.27 -24.82
CA ALA A 518 17.65 -26.01 -23.99
C ALA A 518 17.00 -24.65 -24.33
N ALA A 519 17.80 -23.61 -24.58
CA ALA A 519 17.32 -22.30 -25.04
C ALA A 519 16.52 -22.39 -26.35
N GLN A 520 16.97 -23.20 -27.31
CA GLN A 520 16.27 -23.39 -28.57
C GLN A 520 15.00 -24.21 -28.39
N GLU A 521 15.09 -25.34 -27.69
CA GLU A 521 13.96 -26.26 -27.48
C GLU A 521 12.84 -25.60 -26.67
N LEU A 522 13.18 -24.82 -25.65
CA LEU A 522 12.21 -24.06 -24.87
C LEU A 522 11.50 -23.00 -25.73
N ARG A 523 12.26 -22.25 -26.55
CA ARG A 523 11.70 -21.24 -27.46
C ARG A 523 10.68 -21.87 -28.40
N GLU A 524 11.05 -22.94 -29.09
CA GLU A 524 10.24 -23.55 -30.15
C GLU A 524 9.04 -24.31 -29.59
N ARG A 525 9.23 -25.09 -28.52
CA ARG A 525 8.19 -25.98 -28.00
C ARG A 525 7.25 -25.34 -27.02
N ILE A 526 7.67 -24.28 -26.32
CA ILE A 526 6.87 -23.60 -25.30
C ILE A 526 6.55 -22.17 -25.72
N LEU A 527 7.57 -21.31 -25.89
CA LEU A 527 7.33 -19.87 -26.06
C LEU A 527 6.60 -19.56 -27.39
N GLU A 528 6.98 -20.18 -28.49
CA GLU A 528 6.35 -20.00 -29.81
C GLU A 528 5.00 -20.71 -29.94
N LYS A 529 4.81 -21.80 -29.18
CA LYS A 529 3.57 -22.59 -29.12
C LYS A 529 2.45 -21.86 -28.39
N TYR A 530 2.71 -21.35 -27.18
CA TYR A 530 1.66 -20.80 -26.30
C TYR A 530 1.45 -19.29 -26.42
N ARG A 531 2.50 -18.53 -26.74
CA ARG A 531 2.42 -17.08 -27.00
C ARG A 531 1.74 -16.24 -25.90
N ILE A 532 1.84 -16.67 -24.65
CA ILE A 532 1.43 -15.86 -23.50
C ILE A 532 2.59 -14.93 -23.09
N PRO A 533 2.34 -13.79 -22.44
CA PRO A 533 3.37 -12.99 -21.79
C PRO A 533 4.30 -13.83 -20.90
N VAL A 534 5.60 -13.80 -21.19
CA VAL A 534 6.66 -14.46 -20.39
C VAL A 534 7.80 -13.48 -20.16
N THR A 535 8.29 -13.39 -18.93
CA THR A 535 9.52 -12.65 -18.61
C THR A 535 10.70 -13.62 -18.57
N VAL A 536 11.68 -13.47 -19.47
CA VAL A 536 12.80 -14.40 -19.61
C VAL A 536 14.09 -13.70 -19.18
N SER A 537 14.81 -14.33 -18.25
CA SER A 537 16.12 -13.88 -17.82
C SER A 537 17.25 -14.73 -18.39
N ILE A 538 18.46 -14.18 -18.43
CA ILE A 538 19.69 -14.91 -18.76
C ILE A 538 20.79 -14.55 -17.75
N ILE A 539 21.68 -15.51 -17.49
CA ILE A 539 22.93 -15.27 -16.77
C ILE A 539 23.91 -14.69 -17.77
N THR A 540 24.31 -13.43 -17.61
CA THR A 540 25.09 -12.76 -18.65
C THR A 540 26.52 -13.31 -18.74
N GLY A 541 27.09 -13.79 -17.64
CA GLY A 541 28.38 -14.49 -17.63
C GLY A 541 28.37 -15.88 -18.28
N ILE A 542 27.22 -16.45 -18.62
CA ILE A 542 27.12 -17.65 -19.47
C ILE A 542 27.11 -17.25 -20.94
N THR A 543 26.50 -16.12 -21.26
CA THR A 543 26.19 -15.71 -22.64
C THR A 543 27.28 -14.83 -23.25
N ALA A 544 27.92 -13.99 -22.44
CA ALA A 544 28.80 -12.93 -22.90
C ALA A 544 30.20 -13.41 -23.31
N PRO A 545 30.89 -12.70 -24.23
CA PRO A 545 32.24 -13.06 -24.68
C PRO A 545 33.31 -12.98 -23.59
N ASP A 546 33.07 -12.23 -22.52
CA ASP A 546 33.90 -12.11 -21.31
C ASP A 546 33.45 -13.05 -20.18
N GLY A 547 32.53 -13.97 -20.48
CA GLY A 547 32.00 -14.96 -19.55
C GLY A 547 32.73 -16.31 -19.55
N LEU A 548 32.02 -17.36 -19.14
CA LEU A 548 32.51 -18.73 -19.04
C LEU A 548 32.81 -19.40 -20.39
N TYR A 549 32.09 -19.02 -21.45
CA TYR A 549 32.09 -19.71 -22.74
C TYR A 549 32.35 -18.74 -23.91
N PRO A 550 33.53 -18.10 -23.99
CA PRO A 550 33.83 -17.09 -25.00
C PRO A 550 33.67 -17.61 -26.44
N ASP A 551 34.07 -18.86 -26.69
CA ASP A 551 34.01 -19.46 -28.03
C ASP A 551 32.58 -19.75 -28.49
N GLN A 552 31.67 -20.06 -27.55
CA GLN A 552 30.26 -20.35 -27.83
C GLN A 552 29.36 -19.09 -27.72
N SER A 553 29.88 -18.00 -27.18
CA SER A 553 29.14 -16.75 -26.98
C SER A 553 28.36 -16.28 -28.23
N PRO A 554 28.92 -16.30 -29.46
CA PRO A 554 28.16 -15.92 -30.65
C PRO A 554 26.89 -16.75 -30.89
N GLU A 555 26.93 -18.04 -30.55
CA GLU A 555 25.78 -18.95 -30.67
C GLU A 555 24.74 -18.64 -29.58
N TYR A 556 25.18 -18.45 -28.32
CA TYR A 556 24.31 -18.15 -27.19
C TYR A 556 23.63 -16.78 -27.31
N GLU A 557 24.37 -15.75 -27.74
CA GLU A 557 23.78 -14.46 -28.11
C GLU A 557 22.75 -14.62 -29.23
N GLY A 558 23.03 -15.50 -30.20
CA GLY A 558 22.10 -15.85 -31.27
C GLY A 558 20.78 -16.40 -30.76
N PHE A 559 20.81 -17.30 -29.76
CA PHE A 559 19.60 -17.81 -29.12
C PHE A 559 18.87 -16.73 -28.31
N ALA A 560 19.61 -15.93 -27.52
CA ALA A 560 19.04 -14.86 -26.72
C ALA A 560 18.30 -13.82 -27.59
N ARG A 561 18.94 -13.36 -28.69
CA ARG A 561 18.33 -12.42 -29.65
C ARG A 561 17.04 -12.98 -30.25
N LYS A 562 17.00 -14.26 -30.60
CA LYS A 562 15.79 -14.93 -31.14
C LYS A 562 14.66 -14.99 -30.12
N ILE A 563 14.97 -15.29 -28.85
CA ILE A 563 13.99 -15.31 -27.76
C ILE A 563 13.46 -13.89 -27.50
N PHE A 564 14.34 -12.90 -27.35
CA PHE A 564 13.93 -11.52 -27.05
C PHE A 564 13.24 -10.80 -28.22
N ALA A 565 13.39 -11.30 -29.45
CA ALA A 565 12.62 -10.84 -30.60
C ALA A 565 11.13 -11.20 -30.51
N LEU A 566 10.73 -12.20 -29.72
CA LEU A 566 9.32 -12.57 -29.59
C LEU A 566 8.49 -11.43 -28.94
N PRO A 567 7.34 -11.03 -29.51
CA PRO A 567 6.56 -9.91 -28.99
C PRO A 567 6.02 -10.09 -27.57
N TRP A 568 5.72 -11.33 -27.18
CA TRP A 568 5.22 -11.72 -25.85
C TRP A 568 6.33 -12.08 -24.86
N VAL A 569 7.60 -11.75 -25.17
CA VAL A 569 8.72 -11.92 -24.26
C VAL A 569 9.23 -10.56 -23.76
N GLU A 570 9.23 -10.41 -22.44
CA GLU A 570 9.91 -9.34 -21.69
C GLU A 570 11.28 -9.84 -21.23
N ALA A 571 12.31 -8.99 -21.32
CA ALA A 571 13.66 -9.36 -20.94
C ALA A 571 13.96 -9.02 -19.47
N ALA A 572 14.68 -9.92 -18.81
CA ALA A 572 15.16 -9.76 -17.45
C ALA A 572 16.64 -10.17 -17.32
N SER A 573 17.33 -9.65 -16.30
CA SER A 573 18.68 -10.12 -15.95
C SER A 573 18.59 -11.19 -14.86
N HIS A 574 19.44 -12.22 -14.96
CA HIS A 574 19.69 -13.19 -13.90
C HIS A 574 21.13 -13.07 -13.38
N SER A 575 21.56 -11.82 -13.20
CA SER A 575 22.91 -11.44 -12.78
C SER A 575 24.01 -11.75 -13.81
N PHE A 576 25.23 -11.31 -13.52
CA PHE A 576 26.41 -11.63 -14.32
C PHE A 576 26.99 -12.99 -13.94
N SER A 577 27.38 -13.17 -12.67
CA SER A 577 28.06 -14.38 -12.22
C SER A 577 27.15 -15.43 -11.59
N HIS A 578 25.86 -15.15 -11.50
CA HIS A 578 24.89 -15.98 -10.75
C HIS A 578 25.35 -16.24 -9.31
N PRO A 579 25.29 -15.23 -8.42
CA PRO A 579 25.57 -15.43 -7.00
C PRO A 579 24.66 -16.52 -6.42
N PHE A 580 25.26 -17.52 -5.77
CA PHE A 580 24.52 -18.58 -5.08
C PHE A 580 24.00 -18.12 -3.72
N THR A 581 24.68 -17.16 -3.10
CA THR A 581 24.30 -16.50 -1.85
C THR A 581 24.50 -15.00 -2.01
N TRP A 582 23.57 -14.18 -1.52
CA TRP A 582 23.69 -12.72 -1.63
C TRP A 582 24.14 -12.04 -0.33
N GLN A 583 23.97 -12.69 0.81
CA GLN A 583 24.52 -12.23 2.09
C GLN A 583 25.92 -12.82 2.24
N GLN A 584 26.96 -11.99 2.32
CA GLN A 584 28.33 -12.46 2.49
C GLN A 584 28.62 -12.82 3.94
N ASP A 585 29.33 -13.93 4.15
CA ASP A 585 30.18 -14.10 5.32
C ASP A 585 31.62 -13.76 4.91
N ASN A 586 32.28 -12.88 5.66
CA ASN A 586 33.61 -12.33 5.35
C ASN A 586 34.73 -13.40 5.34
N SER A 587 34.40 -14.67 5.59
CA SER A 587 35.34 -15.80 5.65
C SER A 587 35.20 -16.85 4.54
N ALA A 588 34.30 -16.69 3.56
CA ALA A 588 34.07 -17.73 2.54
C ALA A 588 35.06 -17.67 1.36
N ASP A 589 35.53 -18.84 0.93
CA ASP A 589 36.36 -19.02 -0.26
C ASP A 589 35.60 -18.60 -1.53
N THR A 590 36.21 -17.75 -2.36
CA THR A 590 35.59 -17.16 -3.58
C THR A 590 35.08 -18.20 -4.59
N ALA A 591 35.54 -19.45 -4.50
CA ALA A 591 35.20 -20.53 -5.42
C ALA A 591 33.79 -21.13 -5.24
N THR A 592 33.10 -20.84 -4.12
CA THR A 592 31.77 -21.39 -3.78
C THR A 592 30.63 -20.37 -3.80
N TYR A 593 30.92 -19.11 -4.16
CA TYR A 593 30.00 -17.99 -3.99
C TYR A 593 29.22 -17.63 -5.27
N HIS A 594 29.80 -17.85 -6.44
CA HIS A 594 29.19 -17.63 -7.76
C HIS A 594 29.86 -18.53 -8.82
N LEU A 595 29.39 -18.49 -10.06
CA LEU A 595 30.03 -19.20 -11.19
C LEU A 595 31.50 -18.78 -11.36
N LYS A 596 32.40 -19.72 -11.66
CA LYS A 596 33.85 -19.48 -11.74
C LYS A 596 34.27 -18.73 -13.02
N ILE A 597 33.82 -17.49 -13.18
CA ILE A 597 34.14 -16.63 -14.33
C ILE A 597 35.62 -16.21 -14.27
N PRO A 598 36.40 -16.44 -15.34
CA PRO A 598 37.81 -16.04 -15.39
C PRO A 598 38.00 -14.54 -15.13
N ASN A 599 38.98 -14.19 -14.28
CA ASN A 599 39.36 -12.81 -13.95
C ASN A 599 38.25 -11.94 -13.31
N TYR A 600 37.15 -12.54 -12.85
CA TYR A 600 36.07 -11.83 -12.18
C TYR A 600 36.20 -11.94 -10.65
N ARG A 601 35.81 -10.86 -9.97
CA ARG A 601 35.54 -10.84 -8.53
C ARG A 601 34.18 -10.20 -8.35
N PHE A 602 33.35 -10.77 -7.46
CA PHE A 602 32.01 -10.25 -7.20
C PHE A 602 31.98 -8.73 -7.04
N ASN A 603 31.15 -8.09 -7.86
CA ASN A 603 30.92 -6.65 -7.87
C ASN A 603 29.44 -6.40 -8.13
N LEU A 604 28.78 -5.66 -7.23
CA LEU A 604 27.34 -5.42 -7.31
C LEU A 604 26.91 -4.65 -8.56
N ASP A 605 27.74 -3.72 -9.04
CA ASP A 605 27.45 -2.96 -10.25
C ASP A 605 27.51 -3.86 -11.49
N ASP A 606 28.51 -4.75 -11.58
CA ASP A 606 28.60 -5.74 -12.67
C ASP A 606 27.42 -6.72 -12.63
N GLU A 607 27.06 -7.19 -11.43
CA GLU A 607 25.94 -8.11 -11.24
C GLU A 607 24.61 -7.50 -11.67
N ILE A 608 24.35 -6.24 -11.37
CA ILE A 608 23.02 -5.64 -11.57
C ILE A 608 23.01 -4.70 -12.77
N ALA A 609 23.71 -3.56 -12.71
CA ALA A 609 23.66 -2.56 -13.77
C ALA A 609 24.38 -3.05 -15.04
N GLY A 610 25.57 -3.64 -14.89
CA GLY A 610 26.39 -4.16 -15.98
C GLY A 610 25.71 -5.31 -16.73
N SER A 611 25.10 -6.25 -16.01
CA SER A 611 24.32 -7.34 -16.61
C SER A 611 23.10 -6.82 -17.39
N LEU A 612 22.38 -5.82 -16.85
CA LEU A 612 21.27 -5.17 -17.56
C LEU A 612 21.75 -4.43 -18.82
N ASP A 613 22.88 -3.73 -18.76
CA ASP A 613 23.48 -3.03 -19.90
C ASP A 613 23.97 -3.98 -20.99
N TYR A 614 24.54 -5.12 -20.61
CA TYR A 614 24.86 -6.19 -21.55
C TYR A 614 23.60 -6.75 -22.21
N LEU A 615 22.61 -7.13 -21.41
CA LEU A 615 21.34 -7.66 -21.88
C LEU A 615 20.65 -6.72 -22.88
N ASN A 616 20.62 -5.42 -22.58
CA ASN A 616 20.01 -4.41 -23.44
C ASN A 616 20.64 -4.34 -24.85
N ARG A 617 21.91 -4.74 -25.03
CA ARG A 617 22.57 -4.83 -26.35
C ARG A 617 22.09 -6.04 -27.17
N LEU A 618 21.48 -7.03 -26.53
CA LEU A 618 20.88 -8.20 -27.17
C LEU A 618 19.44 -7.96 -27.62
N LEU A 619 18.79 -6.90 -27.12
CA LEU A 619 17.38 -6.65 -27.38
C LEU A 619 17.15 -5.92 -28.73
N PRO A 620 16.00 -6.17 -29.39
CA PRO A 620 15.59 -5.38 -30.54
C PRO A 620 15.45 -3.88 -30.21
N PRO A 621 15.61 -2.98 -31.20
CA PRO A 621 15.37 -1.55 -30.99
C PRO A 621 14.00 -1.28 -30.36
N GLY A 622 13.98 -0.43 -29.33
CA GLY A 622 12.77 -0.07 -28.58
C GLY A 622 12.39 -1.01 -27.44
N LYS A 623 13.04 -2.18 -27.31
CA LYS A 623 12.93 -3.03 -26.12
C LYS A 623 14.07 -2.74 -25.13
N LYS A 624 13.77 -2.85 -23.85
CA LYS A 624 14.73 -2.78 -22.73
C LYS A 624 14.40 -3.86 -21.70
N ALA A 625 15.40 -4.29 -20.94
CA ALA A 625 15.20 -5.13 -19.78
C ALA A 625 14.35 -4.38 -18.74
N ARG A 626 13.44 -5.11 -18.07
CA ARG A 626 12.45 -4.51 -17.15
C ARG A 626 12.46 -5.13 -15.76
N VAL A 627 13.10 -6.28 -15.60
CA VAL A 627 13.10 -7.04 -14.34
C VAL A 627 14.49 -7.60 -14.05
N PHE A 628 14.83 -7.69 -12.77
CA PHE A 628 15.95 -8.45 -12.23
C PHE A 628 15.42 -9.67 -11.49
N HIS A 629 15.84 -10.86 -11.88
CA HIS A 629 15.47 -12.12 -11.23
C HIS A 629 16.56 -12.49 -10.22
N TRP A 630 16.22 -12.56 -8.93
CA TRP A 630 17.19 -12.95 -7.90
C TRP A 630 17.69 -14.38 -8.12
N THR A 631 19.00 -14.56 -8.06
CA THR A 631 19.70 -15.84 -8.24
C THR A 631 19.90 -16.55 -6.89
N GLY A 632 20.21 -17.85 -6.94
CA GLY A 632 20.67 -18.60 -5.76
C GLY A 632 19.63 -18.65 -4.64
N ASP A 633 20.06 -18.31 -3.42
CA ASP A 633 19.22 -18.25 -2.22
C ASP A 633 18.09 -17.20 -2.27
N CYS A 634 18.09 -16.33 -3.30
CA CYS A 634 17.13 -15.24 -3.46
C CYS A 634 17.06 -14.32 -2.21
N ASN A 635 18.17 -14.13 -1.51
CA ASN A 635 18.23 -13.38 -0.27
C ASN A 635 19.10 -12.10 -0.38
N PRO A 636 18.73 -11.14 -1.24
CA PRO A 636 19.54 -9.95 -1.51
C PRO A 636 19.72 -9.05 -0.30
N THR A 637 20.87 -8.37 -0.25
CA THR A 637 21.12 -7.26 0.68
C THR A 637 20.22 -6.06 0.33
N ALA A 638 20.00 -5.15 1.29
CA ALA A 638 19.26 -3.92 1.02
C ALA A 638 19.90 -3.07 -0.11
N GLU A 639 21.23 -3.07 -0.20
CA GLU A 639 21.96 -2.35 -1.25
C GLU A 639 21.78 -2.99 -2.62
N ALA A 640 21.72 -4.33 -2.70
CA ALA A 640 21.40 -5.04 -3.94
C ALA A 640 19.97 -4.71 -4.41
N VAL A 641 18.98 -4.75 -3.51
CA VAL A 641 17.62 -4.33 -3.85
C VAL A 641 17.62 -2.87 -4.31
N ALA A 642 18.29 -1.96 -3.60
CA ALA A 642 18.41 -0.55 -3.97
C ALA A 642 18.98 -0.35 -5.38
N ALA A 643 19.97 -1.14 -5.78
CA ALA A 643 20.56 -1.08 -7.11
C ALA A 643 19.54 -1.37 -8.22
N THR A 644 18.61 -2.30 -8.02
CA THR A 644 17.52 -2.58 -9.00
C THR A 644 16.59 -1.37 -9.17
N TYR A 645 16.24 -0.69 -8.07
CA TYR A 645 15.42 0.53 -8.12
C TYR A 645 16.16 1.69 -8.80
N ARG A 646 17.46 1.84 -8.55
CA ARG A 646 18.30 2.85 -9.24
C ARG A 646 18.42 2.57 -10.73
N ALA A 647 18.49 1.30 -11.12
CA ALA A 647 18.48 0.88 -12.53
C ALA A 647 17.11 1.02 -13.21
N GLY A 648 16.05 1.31 -12.45
CA GLY A 648 14.70 1.51 -12.99
C GLY A 648 14.02 0.22 -13.45
N VAL A 649 14.41 -0.93 -12.89
CA VAL A 649 13.81 -2.24 -13.17
C VAL A 649 13.07 -2.77 -11.94
N ALA A 650 12.05 -3.59 -12.17
CA ALA A 650 11.43 -4.38 -11.12
C ALA A 650 12.40 -5.48 -10.64
N ASN A 651 12.13 -6.10 -9.49
CA ASN A 651 12.83 -7.30 -9.05
C ASN A 651 11.83 -8.37 -8.62
N ILE A 652 12.18 -9.65 -8.78
CA ILE A 652 11.34 -10.80 -8.41
C ILE A 652 12.22 -12.01 -8.06
N ASN A 653 11.61 -13.04 -7.44
CA ASN A 653 12.16 -14.30 -6.94
C ASN A 653 12.33 -14.34 -5.42
N GLY A 654 12.46 -15.55 -4.90
CA GLY A 654 12.25 -15.89 -3.50
C GLY A 654 10.76 -16.09 -3.19
N GLY A 655 10.48 -16.47 -1.94
CA GLY A 655 9.14 -16.80 -1.48
C GLY A 655 8.73 -18.22 -1.86
N ASN A 656 8.70 -19.11 -0.87
CA ASN A 656 8.64 -20.55 -1.11
C ASN A 656 7.20 -21.08 -1.04
N THR A 657 6.34 -20.63 -1.97
CA THR A 657 4.93 -21.08 -2.00
C THR A 657 4.82 -22.46 -2.65
N LEU A 658 4.63 -23.49 -1.81
CA LEU A 658 4.59 -24.91 -2.19
C LEU A 658 3.44 -25.67 -1.50
N MET A 659 2.23 -25.12 -1.56
CA MET A 659 1.05 -25.79 -1.00
C MET A 659 0.57 -26.91 -1.93
N THR A 660 0.73 -28.16 -1.52
CA THR A 660 0.36 -29.34 -2.33
C THR A 660 -0.65 -30.21 -1.60
N GLY A 661 -1.19 -31.24 -2.24
CA GLY A 661 -2.06 -32.22 -1.60
C GLY A 661 -1.39 -32.93 -0.42
N SER A 662 -0.08 -33.13 -0.48
CA SER A 662 0.74 -33.73 0.59
C SER A 662 1.20 -32.72 1.66
N TYR A 663 1.14 -31.42 1.36
CA TYR A 663 1.43 -30.35 2.31
C TYR A 663 0.38 -29.25 2.20
N ARG A 664 -0.82 -29.57 2.70
CA ARG A 664 -2.01 -28.72 2.56
C ARG A 664 -2.15 -27.78 3.76
N SER A 665 -1.20 -26.85 3.89
CA SER A 665 -1.15 -25.88 4.98
C SER A 665 -0.93 -24.46 4.47
N LEU A 666 -1.53 -23.46 5.13
CA LEU A 666 -1.26 -22.04 4.89
C LEU A 666 0.19 -21.66 5.22
N THR A 667 0.87 -22.42 6.09
CA THR A 667 2.31 -22.23 6.37
C THR A 667 3.20 -22.53 5.16
N ALA A 668 2.66 -23.16 4.11
CA ALA A 668 3.32 -23.41 2.84
C ALA A 668 3.10 -22.29 1.81
N VAL A 669 2.51 -21.16 2.21
CA VAL A 669 2.19 -20.03 1.31
C VAL A 669 2.92 -18.78 1.78
N ALA A 670 3.85 -18.29 0.97
CA ALA A 670 4.69 -17.13 1.30
C ALA A 670 3.91 -15.80 1.22
N PRO A 671 4.38 -14.71 1.86
CA PRO A 671 3.84 -13.36 1.68
C PRO A 671 4.11 -12.80 0.27
N LEU A 672 3.74 -11.54 0.02
CA LEU A 672 3.97 -10.86 -1.26
C LEU A 672 5.45 -10.47 -1.52
N GLY A 673 6.23 -10.38 -0.45
CA GLY A 673 7.61 -9.91 -0.50
C GLY A 673 8.08 -9.46 0.88
N ILE A 674 9.23 -8.80 0.94
CA ILE A 674 9.85 -8.33 2.18
C ILE A 674 10.48 -6.94 2.00
N MET A 675 10.38 -6.08 3.02
CA MET A 675 11.15 -4.83 3.07
C MET A 675 12.60 -5.12 3.46
N ARG A 676 13.54 -4.61 2.67
CA ARG A 676 14.98 -4.58 2.95
C ARG A 676 15.37 -3.11 3.11
N ASP A 677 15.54 -2.67 4.36
CA ASP A 677 15.58 -1.25 4.70
C ASP A 677 14.34 -0.52 4.12
N ARG A 678 14.52 0.43 3.19
CA ARG A 678 13.42 1.16 2.54
C ARG A 678 12.98 0.60 1.20
N TRP A 679 13.59 -0.48 0.72
CA TRP A 679 13.33 -1.06 -0.59
C TRP A 679 12.58 -2.38 -0.49
N PHE A 680 11.66 -2.64 -1.40
CA PHE A 680 10.86 -3.87 -1.35
C PHE A 680 11.40 -4.92 -2.34
N GLN A 681 11.69 -6.11 -1.82
CA GLN A 681 11.93 -7.32 -2.60
C GLN A 681 10.58 -8.00 -2.86
N VAL A 682 10.21 -8.18 -4.13
CA VAL A 682 8.97 -8.88 -4.50
C VAL A 682 9.23 -10.39 -4.60
N TYR A 683 8.37 -11.20 -4.00
CA TYR A 683 8.46 -12.66 -4.13
C TYR A 683 7.72 -13.20 -5.34
N ALA A 684 8.21 -14.32 -5.87
CA ALA A 684 7.48 -15.11 -6.84
C ALA A 684 6.17 -15.63 -6.19
N PRO A 685 5.04 -15.60 -6.91
CA PRO A 685 3.78 -16.11 -6.36
C PRO A 685 3.79 -17.60 -6.03
N ASN A 686 4.48 -18.42 -6.82
CA ASN A 686 4.54 -19.88 -6.68
C ASN A 686 5.98 -20.36 -6.95
N GLU A 687 6.35 -21.48 -6.34
CA GLU A 687 7.69 -22.07 -6.46
C GLU A 687 8.01 -22.59 -7.88
N ASN A 688 9.29 -22.54 -8.26
CA ASN A 688 9.79 -23.09 -9.52
C ASN A 688 9.87 -24.63 -9.55
N GLU A 689 10.19 -25.21 -10.70
CA GLU A 689 10.29 -26.66 -10.90
C GLU A 689 11.38 -27.33 -10.05
N ASN A 690 12.43 -26.61 -9.68
CA ASN A 690 13.60 -27.15 -9.00
C ASN A 690 13.17 -27.93 -7.74
N VAL A 691 12.32 -27.31 -6.91
CA VAL A 691 11.85 -27.88 -5.65
C VAL A 691 10.94 -29.10 -5.86
N TYR A 692 10.16 -29.13 -6.95
CA TYR A 692 9.32 -30.30 -7.29
C TYR A 692 10.14 -31.49 -7.83
N THR A 693 11.39 -31.27 -8.22
CA THR A 693 12.30 -32.27 -8.81
C THR A 693 13.48 -32.63 -7.89
N ASN A 694 13.33 -32.42 -6.58
CA ASN A 694 14.38 -32.68 -5.60
C ASN A 694 15.71 -31.99 -5.97
N LEU A 695 15.65 -30.68 -6.24
CA LEU A 695 16.82 -29.89 -6.67
C LEU A 695 17.42 -30.41 -7.99
N TRP A 696 16.56 -30.74 -8.95
CA TRP A 696 16.91 -31.28 -10.26
C TRP A 696 17.67 -32.63 -10.24
N THR A 697 17.64 -33.36 -9.12
CA THR A 697 18.35 -34.65 -9.00
C THR A 697 17.50 -35.86 -9.41
N SER A 698 16.16 -35.77 -9.32
CA SER A 698 15.27 -36.88 -9.64
C SER A 698 13.82 -36.41 -9.91
N GLY A 699 12.94 -37.33 -10.33
CA GLY A 699 11.50 -37.01 -10.41
C GLY A 699 11.17 -35.88 -11.41
N PHE A 700 11.87 -35.81 -12.56
CA PHE A 700 11.78 -34.72 -13.54
C PHE A 700 10.38 -34.37 -14.07
N ALA A 701 9.35 -35.20 -13.85
CA ALA A 701 7.96 -34.86 -14.17
C ALA A 701 7.23 -34.07 -13.04
N GLY A 702 7.92 -33.83 -11.91
CA GLY A 702 7.35 -33.34 -10.66
C GLY A 702 6.67 -31.98 -10.76
N PHE A 703 7.13 -31.11 -11.67
CA PHE A 703 6.56 -29.76 -11.83
C PHE A 703 5.06 -29.76 -12.16
N GLY A 704 4.54 -30.84 -12.76
CA GLY A 704 3.10 -30.98 -13.01
C GLY A 704 2.23 -30.88 -11.74
N ARG A 705 2.82 -31.05 -10.55
CA ARG A 705 2.16 -30.87 -9.26
C ARG A 705 1.90 -29.41 -8.88
N VAL A 706 2.51 -28.44 -9.57
CA VAL A 706 2.19 -27.01 -9.38
C VAL A 706 0.69 -26.71 -9.63
N LEU A 707 0.01 -27.54 -10.43
CA LEU A 707 -1.43 -27.47 -10.62
C LEU A 707 -2.23 -27.72 -9.32
N GLU A 708 -1.69 -28.50 -8.38
CA GLU A 708 -2.25 -28.65 -7.03
C GLU A 708 -2.18 -27.31 -6.29
N THR A 709 -1.02 -26.63 -6.36
CA THR A 709 -0.79 -25.30 -5.76
C THR A 709 -1.75 -24.27 -6.34
N PHE A 710 -1.91 -24.22 -7.66
CA PHE A 710 -2.83 -23.28 -8.30
C PHE A 710 -4.28 -23.48 -7.82
N ARG A 711 -4.71 -24.73 -7.63
CA ARG A 711 -6.07 -25.04 -7.14
C ARG A 711 -6.23 -24.68 -5.66
N LEU A 712 -5.27 -25.06 -4.82
CA LEU A 712 -5.33 -24.88 -3.37
C LEU A 712 -5.18 -23.41 -2.95
N THR A 713 -4.49 -22.60 -3.75
CA THR A 713 -4.36 -21.16 -3.55
C THR A 713 -5.46 -20.34 -4.23
N ASP A 714 -6.44 -20.98 -4.90
CA ASP A 714 -7.61 -20.30 -5.45
C ASP A 714 -8.86 -20.45 -4.58
N SER A 715 -8.98 -21.55 -3.81
CA SER A 715 -10.17 -21.89 -3.04
C SER A 715 -9.81 -22.65 -1.75
N PRO A 716 -10.44 -22.35 -0.60
CA PRO A 716 -11.60 -21.47 -0.41
C PRO A 716 -11.26 -19.97 -0.37
N ARG A 717 -9.98 -19.60 -0.46
CA ARG A 717 -9.51 -18.21 -0.57
C ARG A 717 -8.55 -18.12 -1.73
N ARG A 718 -8.70 -17.09 -2.56
CA ARG A 718 -7.70 -16.80 -3.60
C ARG A 718 -6.53 -16.06 -2.94
N LEU A 719 -5.45 -16.79 -2.70
CA LEU A 719 -4.25 -16.31 -2.00
C LEU A 719 -3.15 -15.87 -2.98
N LYS A 720 -3.11 -16.45 -4.18
CA LYS A 720 -2.04 -16.21 -5.16
C LYS A 720 -2.59 -16.12 -6.59
N PRO A 721 -1.96 -15.34 -7.48
CA PRO A 721 -2.15 -15.50 -8.92
C PRO A 721 -1.57 -16.85 -9.40
N VAL A 722 -1.82 -17.21 -10.65
CA VAL A 722 -1.15 -18.34 -11.30
C VAL A 722 0.24 -17.88 -11.74
N ASN A 723 1.29 -18.57 -11.28
CA ASN A 723 2.66 -18.31 -11.74
C ASN A 723 3.31 -19.60 -12.25
N ILE A 724 3.68 -19.60 -13.53
CA ILE A 724 4.52 -20.65 -14.12
C ILE A 724 5.97 -20.17 -14.03
N TYR A 725 6.64 -20.52 -12.93
CA TYR A 725 8.05 -20.17 -12.67
C TYR A 725 8.92 -21.39 -12.97
N TYR A 726 9.93 -21.27 -13.82
CA TYR A 726 10.83 -22.36 -14.17
C TYR A 726 12.18 -21.86 -14.75
N HIS A 727 13.06 -22.77 -15.15
CA HIS A 727 14.39 -22.49 -15.72
C HIS A 727 14.57 -23.12 -17.11
N PHE A 728 15.62 -22.77 -17.85
CA PHE A 728 15.89 -23.35 -19.16
C PHE A 728 16.14 -24.86 -19.11
N TYR A 729 16.76 -25.37 -18.03
CA TYR A 729 16.98 -26.81 -17.89
C TYR A 729 15.69 -27.64 -17.90
N SER A 730 14.51 -27.04 -17.68
CA SER A 730 13.22 -27.70 -17.89
C SER A 730 13.07 -28.33 -19.30
N ALA A 731 13.79 -27.80 -20.29
CA ALA A 731 13.84 -28.30 -21.65
C ALA A 731 14.99 -29.30 -21.91
N THR A 732 15.67 -29.83 -20.89
CA THR A 732 16.77 -30.79 -21.07
C THR A 732 16.33 -32.25 -20.94
N LYS A 733 15.22 -32.52 -20.23
CA LYS A 733 14.67 -33.86 -20.02
C LYS A 733 13.28 -33.95 -20.62
N GLN A 734 12.99 -35.02 -21.39
CA GLN A 734 11.67 -35.23 -21.99
C GLN A 734 10.53 -35.21 -20.96
N ALA A 735 10.74 -35.80 -19.78
CA ALA A 735 9.76 -35.83 -18.70
C ALA A 735 9.43 -34.42 -18.16
N SER A 736 10.43 -33.57 -17.98
CA SER A 736 10.25 -32.19 -17.52
C SER A 736 9.57 -31.32 -18.56
N LEU A 737 10.01 -31.42 -19.82
CA LEU A 737 9.38 -30.69 -20.91
C LEU A 737 7.90 -31.08 -21.08
N THR A 738 7.57 -32.35 -20.89
CA THR A 738 6.17 -32.84 -20.92
C THR A 738 5.36 -32.28 -19.75
N ALA A 739 5.95 -32.19 -18.55
CA ALA A 739 5.30 -31.59 -17.39
C ALA A 739 5.08 -30.08 -17.60
N LEU A 740 6.06 -29.36 -18.14
CA LEU A 740 5.95 -27.94 -18.47
C LEU A 740 4.85 -27.69 -19.53
N ASP A 741 4.84 -28.51 -20.59
CA ASP A 741 3.81 -28.44 -21.64
C ASP A 741 2.40 -28.64 -21.05
N LYS A 742 2.24 -29.60 -20.12
CA LYS A 742 0.99 -29.83 -19.40
C LYS A 742 0.54 -28.59 -18.60
N VAL A 743 1.47 -27.93 -17.91
CA VAL A 743 1.17 -26.74 -17.10
C VAL A 743 0.73 -25.56 -17.99
N TYR A 744 1.46 -25.30 -19.08
CA TYR A 744 1.09 -24.28 -20.05
C TYR A 744 -0.23 -24.59 -20.76
N SER A 745 -0.47 -25.84 -21.17
CA SER A 745 -1.73 -26.30 -21.74
C SER A 745 -2.90 -26.07 -20.80
N TRP A 746 -2.72 -26.38 -19.51
CA TRP A 746 -3.75 -26.12 -18.50
C TRP A 746 -4.07 -24.62 -18.42
N ALA A 747 -3.04 -23.76 -18.32
CA ALA A 747 -3.19 -22.32 -18.18
C ALA A 747 -3.87 -21.68 -19.41
N ALA A 748 -3.48 -22.09 -20.62
CA ALA A 748 -4.10 -21.63 -21.87
C ALA A 748 -5.58 -22.04 -22.00
N GLY A 749 -6.00 -23.10 -21.30
CA GLY A 749 -7.40 -23.54 -21.22
C GLY A 749 -8.25 -22.81 -20.16
N GLN A 750 -7.66 -21.91 -19.36
CA GLN A 750 -8.36 -21.17 -18.31
C GLN A 750 -8.75 -19.74 -18.76
N ARG A 751 -9.73 -19.13 -18.08
CA ARG A 751 -10.09 -17.71 -18.24
C ARG A 751 -9.21 -16.82 -17.35
N LEU A 752 -7.91 -16.78 -17.64
CA LEU A 752 -6.90 -16.02 -16.89
C LEU A 752 -6.54 -14.71 -17.62
N ASN A 753 -6.10 -13.71 -16.86
CA ASN A 753 -5.54 -12.46 -17.40
C ASN A 753 -4.01 -12.51 -17.36
N SER A 754 -3.38 -12.67 -18.52
CA SER A 754 -1.94 -12.83 -18.63
C SER A 754 -1.20 -11.50 -18.60
N ILE A 755 -0.21 -11.37 -17.73
CA ILE A 755 0.61 -10.18 -17.54
C ILE A 755 2.09 -10.55 -17.47
N PHE A 756 2.98 -9.58 -17.70
CA PHE A 756 4.41 -9.76 -17.45
C PHE A 756 4.74 -9.78 -15.96
N ALA A 757 5.91 -10.32 -15.61
CA ALA A 757 6.39 -10.32 -14.22
C ALA A 757 6.61 -8.89 -13.69
N SER A 758 7.03 -7.95 -14.56
CA SER A 758 7.15 -6.52 -14.20
C SER A 758 5.81 -5.91 -13.76
N GLU A 759 4.72 -6.25 -14.46
CA GLU A 759 3.38 -5.75 -14.13
C GLU A 759 2.86 -6.33 -12.81
N TYR A 760 3.18 -7.59 -12.50
CA TYR A 760 2.89 -8.17 -11.18
C TYR A 760 3.70 -7.47 -10.08
N ALA A 761 5.00 -7.25 -10.29
CA ALA A 761 5.84 -6.55 -9.31
C ALA A 761 5.31 -5.14 -9.02
N GLU A 762 4.92 -4.38 -10.05
CA GLU A 762 4.29 -3.07 -9.90
C GLU A 762 2.97 -3.14 -9.10
N LYS A 763 2.14 -4.16 -9.30
CA LYS A 763 0.91 -4.36 -8.49
C LYS A 763 1.24 -4.63 -7.03
N VAL A 764 2.28 -5.39 -6.73
CA VAL A 764 2.72 -5.63 -5.34
C VAL A 764 3.26 -4.35 -4.71
N LEU A 765 4.05 -3.56 -5.42
CA LEU A 765 4.50 -2.25 -4.93
C LEU A 765 3.32 -1.30 -4.70
N ASP A 766 2.33 -1.33 -5.59
CA ASP A 766 1.13 -0.51 -5.47
C ASP A 766 0.20 -0.99 -4.34
N PHE A 767 0.18 -2.30 -4.03
CA PHE A 767 -0.48 -2.83 -2.83
C PHE A 767 0.06 -2.17 -1.55
N ASN A 768 1.38 -2.00 -1.46
CA ASN A 768 2.01 -1.36 -0.30
C ASN A 768 1.67 0.13 -0.18
N ARG A 769 1.47 0.81 -1.32
CA ARG A 769 1.21 2.26 -1.39
C ARG A 769 -0.27 2.63 -1.47
N THR A 770 -1.16 1.65 -1.66
CA THR A 770 -2.60 1.91 -1.79
C THR A 770 -3.16 2.46 -0.48
N VAL A 771 -3.85 3.59 -0.57
CA VAL A 771 -4.55 4.18 0.57
C VAL A 771 -6.03 3.96 0.41
N VAL A 772 -6.66 3.50 1.48
CA VAL A 772 -8.11 3.42 1.60
C VAL A 772 -8.53 4.39 2.69
N ALA A 773 -9.42 5.32 2.38
CA ALA A 773 -9.95 6.29 3.33
C ALA A 773 -11.47 6.19 3.39
N ARG A 774 -12.04 6.20 4.59
CA ARG A 774 -13.49 6.29 4.81
C ARG A 774 -13.99 7.65 4.36
N THR A 775 -15.15 7.64 3.73
CA THR A 775 -15.95 8.82 3.39
C THR A 775 -17.29 8.72 4.13
N SER A 776 -18.22 9.65 3.92
CA SER A 776 -19.54 9.61 4.56
C SER A 776 -20.39 8.39 4.18
N ASP A 777 -20.21 7.83 2.98
CA ASP A 777 -21.07 6.79 2.41
C ASP A 777 -20.31 5.64 1.73
N GLY A 778 -19.00 5.52 1.97
CA GLY A 778 -18.17 4.48 1.39
C GLY A 778 -16.68 4.72 1.61
N TRP A 779 -15.85 4.35 0.63
CA TRP A 779 -14.41 4.52 0.67
C TRP A 779 -13.85 5.20 -0.57
N LEU A 780 -12.83 6.02 -0.35
CA LEU A 780 -11.94 6.55 -1.36
C LEU A 780 -10.70 5.66 -1.43
N VAL A 781 -10.35 5.21 -2.63
CA VAL A 781 -9.12 4.46 -2.91
C VAL A 781 -8.18 5.35 -3.71
N ARG A 782 -6.91 5.45 -3.30
CA ARG A 782 -5.85 6.13 -4.05
C ARG A 782 -4.58 5.30 -4.10
N ASN A 783 -3.98 5.17 -5.28
CA ASN A 783 -2.74 4.45 -5.51
C ASN A 783 -2.02 4.93 -6.78
N GLY A 784 -0.94 4.26 -7.18
CA GLY A 784 -0.16 4.53 -8.38
C GLY A 784 -0.88 4.23 -9.70
N GLY A 785 -1.95 3.42 -9.65
CA GLY A 785 -2.81 3.06 -10.77
C GLY A 785 -2.47 1.73 -11.44
N SER A 786 -1.57 0.94 -10.85
CA SER A 786 -1.17 -0.39 -11.33
C SER A 786 -2.03 -1.49 -10.71
N LEU A 787 -2.38 -1.37 -9.42
CA LEU A 787 -3.33 -2.25 -8.75
C LEU A 787 -4.76 -1.73 -8.94
N ARG A 788 -5.61 -2.53 -9.59
CA ARG A 788 -6.93 -2.11 -10.08
C ARG A 788 -8.06 -3.05 -9.67
N GLU A 789 -7.86 -3.78 -8.59
CA GLU A 789 -8.83 -4.74 -8.10
C GLU A 789 -8.92 -4.60 -6.58
N MET A 790 -10.15 -4.47 -6.10
CA MET A 790 -10.45 -4.44 -4.67
C MET A 790 -11.42 -5.58 -4.34
N ARG A 791 -11.19 -6.30 -3.26
CA ARG A 791 -12.11 -7.37 -2.80
C ARG A 791 -12.78 -6.97 -1.49
N PHE A 792 -14.02 -7.38 -1.29
CA PHE A 792 -14.65 -7.36 0.03
C PHE A 792 -15.79 -8.39 0.12
N PRO A 793 -16.22 -8.78 1.34
CA PRO A 793 -17.27 -9.79 1.50
C PRO A 793 -18.54 -9.39 0.73
N ALA A 794 -19.12 -10.32 -0.03
CA ALA A 794 -20.30 -10.01 -0.85
C ALA A 794 -21.49 -9.46 -0.03
N SER A 795 -21.51 -9.78 1.27
CA SER A 795 -22.46 -9.26 2.26
C SER A 795 -22.41 -7.75 2.49
N LEU A 796 -21.33 -7.05 2.10
CA LEU A 796 -21.27 -5.58 2.17
C LEU A 796 -22.12 -4.88 1.09
N GLY A 797 -22.64 -5.61 0.10
CA GLY A 797 -23.47 -5.04 -0.97
C GLY A 797 -22.69 -4.62 -2.23
N TYR A 798 -23.40 -4.14 -3.24
CA TYR A 798 -22.88 -3.91 -4.59
C TYR A 798 -22.17 -2.56 -4.71
N PRO A 799 -21.10 -2.43 -5.53
CA PRO A 799 -20.48 -1.14 -5.77
C PRO A 799 -21.41 -0.23 -6.58
N TYR A 800 -21.45 1.05 -6.24
CA TYR A 800 -22.08 2.09 -7.06
C TYR A 800 -21.33 2.30 -8.38
N LEU A 801 -22.04 2.20 -9.51
CA LEU A 801 -21.51 2.34 -10.88
C LEU A 801 -21.73 3.77 -11.43
N GLY A 802 -21.50 4.78 -10.59
CA GLY A 802 -21.56 6.18 -10.98
C GLY A 802 -20.37 6.62 -11.84
N ASP A 803 -20.57 7.67 -12.63
CA ASP A 803 -19.57 8.15 -13.60
C ASP A 803 -18.30 8.66 -12.88
N ALA A 804 -18.47 9.29 -11.71
CA ALA A 804 -17.36 9.77 -10.86
C ALA A 804 -16.70 8.68 -10.00
N ALA A 805 -17.29 7.48 -9.91
CA ALA A 805 -16.80 6.41 -9.04
C ALA A 805 -15.54 5.71 -9.59
N ASN A 806 -15.34 5.79 -10.91
CA ASN A 806 -14.26 5.11 -11.64
C ASN A 806 -14.24 3.57 -11.40
N ILE A 807 -15.43 2.95 -11.45
CA ILE A 807 -15.62 1.49 -11.31
C ILE A 807 -16.03 0.90 -12.66
N ALA A 808 -15.22 -0.03 -13.17
CA ALA A 808 -15.45 -0.71 -14.45
C ALA A 808 -16.52 -1.81 -14.33
N GLY A 809 -16.58 -2.46 -13.17
CA GLY A 809 -17.55 -3.48 -12.85
C GLY A 809 -17.11 -4.33 -11.66
N PHE A 810 -17.67 -5.52 -11.54
CA PHE A 810 -17.32 -6.46 -10.49
C PHE A 810 -17.70 -7.89 -10.87
N ASN A 811 -17.16 -8.87 -10.14
CA ASN A 811 -17.68 -10.23 -10.11
C ASN A 811 -17.59 -10.84 -8.71
N GLU A 812 -18.02 -12.09 -8.57
CA GLU A 812 -18.00 -12.81 -7.30
C GLU A 812 -17.17 -14.09 -7.42
N HIS A 813 -16.35 -14.35 -6.41
CA HIS A 813 -15.56 -15.58 -6.29
C HIS A 813 -15.36 -15.92 -4.81
N ASN A 814 -15.65 -17.17 -4.42
CA ASN A 814 -15.57 -17.65 -3.02
C ASN A 814 -16.27 -16.75 -1.97
N GLY A 815 -17.44 -16.18 -2.29
CA GLY A 815 -18.20 -15.32 -1.37
C GLY A 815 -17.62 -13.90 -1.19
N GLU A 816 -16.57 -13.56 -1.92
CA GLU A 816 -16.00 -12.21 -2.02
C GLU A 816 -16.45 -11.56 -3.33
N ARG A 817 -16.66 -10.25 -3.29
CA ARG A 817 -16.92 -9.41 -4.46
C ARG A 817 -15.64 -8.71 -4.87
N TYR A 818 -15.19 -8.95 -6.08
CA TYR A 818 -14.02 -8.32 -6.71
C TYR A 818 -14.50 -7.15 -7.54
N VAL A 819 -14.12 -5.94 -7.17
CA VAL A 819 -14.51 -4.67 -7.76
C VAL A 819 -13.36 -4.11 -8.61
N HIS A 820 -13.64 -3.99 -9.90
CA HIS A 820 -12.67 -3.63 -10.92
C HIS A 820 -12.58 -2.11 -11.02
N LEU A 821 -11.41 -1.56 -10.72
CA LEU A 821 -11.17 -0.12 -10.78
C LEU A 821 -10.82 0.30 -12.21
N GLY A 822 -11.29 1.48 -12.61
CA GLY A 822 -10.82 2.13 -13.83
C GLY A 822 -9.39 2.65 -13.71
N PRO A 823 -8.80 3.12 -14.82
CA PRO A 823 -7.46 3.69 -14.83
C PRO A 823 -7.38 5.00 -14.03
N GLY A 824 -6.17 5.40 -13.61
CA GLY A 824 -5.90 6.73 -13.04
C GLY A 824 -5.58 6.76 -11.54
N GLY A 825 -5.70 5.63 -10.82
CA GLY A 825 -5.25 5.51 -9.43
C GLY A 825 -6.13 6.21 -8.39
N LYS A 826 -7.37 6.54 -8.75
CA LYS A 826 -8.41 7.05 -7.84
C LYS A 826 -9.75 6.37 -8.14
N ALA A 827 -10.44 5.90 -7.10
CA ALA A 827 -11.79 5.35 -7.23
C ALA A 827 -12.61 5.58 -5.94
N GLU A 828 -13.93 5.63 -6.07
CA GLU A 828 -14.86 5.68 -4.94
C GLU A 828 -15.72 4.41 -4.90
N ILE A 829 -15.64 3.67 -3.80
CA ILE A 829 -16.41 2.46 -3.57
C ILE A 829 -17.51 2.79 -2.57
N LYS A 830 -18.75 2.87 -3.06
CA LYS A 830 -19.95 3.14 -2.26
C LYS A 830 -20.87 1.92 -2.31
N PRO A 831 -20.90 1.07 -1.27
CA PRO A 831 -21.75 -0.10 -1.25
C PRO A 831 -23.23 0.25 -1.23
N ARG A 832 -24.02 -0.55 -1.93
CA ARG A 832 -25.48 -0.43 -2.02
C ARG A 832 -26.13 -1.80 -1.80
N ASN A 833 -27.30 -1.81 -1.17
CA ASN A 833 -28.06 -3.05 -0.98
C ASN A 833 -28.63 -3.63 -2.28
N LYS A 834 -28.76 -2.79 -3.32
CA LYS A 834 -29.26 -3.17 -4.64
C LYS A 834 -28.21 -2.84 -5.71
N MET A 835 -28.08 -3.73 -6.67
CA MET A 835 -27.24 -3.54 -7.85
C MET A 835 -27.83 -2.47 -8.78
N ASP A 836 -26.98 -1.63 -9.35
CA ASP A 836 -27.37 -0.68 -10.40
C ASP A 836 -27.78 -1.43 -11.69
N ASP A 837 -28.68 -0.84 -12.49
CA ASP A 837 -29.16 -1.38 -13.78
C ASP A 837 -28.27 -1.01 -14.98
N LYS A 838 -27.12 -0.39 -14.70
CA LYS A 838 -26.12 0.02 -15.68
C LYS A 838 -25.29 -1.17 -16.15
N PRO A 839 -24.85 -1.20 -17.42
CA PRO A 839 -23.94 -2.22 -17.91
C PRO A 839 -22.56 -2.11 -17.26
N TYR A 840 -21.89 -3.23 -17.05
CA TYR A 840 -20.55 -3.25 -16.47
C TYR A 840 -19.73 -4.43 -16.96
N ILE A 841 -18.41 -4.33 -16.82
CA ILE A 841 -17.47 -5.41 -17.17
C ILE A 841 -17.43 -6.39 -15.99
N SER A 842 -17.89 -7.64 -16.18
CA SER A 842 -17.76 -8.70 -15.16
C SER A 842 -16.53 -9.58 -15.37
N HIS A 843 -15.98 -9.54 -16.58
CA HIS A 843 -14.79 -10.29 -16.94
C HIS A 843 -14.07 -9.62 -18.11
N LEU A 844 -12.75 -9.51 -17.98
CA LEU A 844 -11.83 -9.15 -19.05
C LEU A 844 -10.46 -9.80 -18.79
N ASN A 845 -9.88 -10.45 -19.79
CA ASN A 845 -8.50 -10.94 -19.80
C ASN A 845 -7.57 -10.02 -20.59
N GLY A 846 -7.54 -8.75 -20.20
CA GLY A 846 -6.72 -7.72 -20.81
C GLY A 846 -6.66 -6.47 -19.92
N THR A 847 -5.98 -5.43 -20.41
CA THR A 847 -5.83 -4.16 -19.70
C THR A 847 -6.90 -3.16 -20.11
N LEU A 848 -7.63 -2.61 -19.13
CA LEU A 848 -8.51 -1.45 -19.33
C LEU A 848 -7.69 -0.14 -19.37
N LYS A 849 -7.57 0.50 -20.52
CA LYS A 849 -6.78 1.73 -20.72
C LYS A 849 -7.58 3.01 -20.49
N LYS A 850 -8.88 3.00 -20.81
CA LYS A 850 -9.81 4.12 -20.63
C LYS A 850 -11.19 3.60 -20.23
N LEU A 851 -11.90 4.37 -19.42
CA LEU A 851 -13.26 4.09 -18.97
C LEU A 851 -14.02 5.40 -18.88
N GLU A 852 -15.16 5.48 -19.57
CA GLU A 852 -16.08 6.60 -19.53
C GLU A 852 -17.51 6.07 -19.50
N ARG A 853 -18.34 6.66 -18.65
CA ARG A 853 -19.74 6.28 -18.49
C ARG A 853 -20.61 7.51 -18.69
N SER A 854 -21.70 7.35 -19.43
CA SER A 854 -22.67 8.42 -19.69
C SER A 854 -24.07 7.84 -19.63
N GLY A 855 -24.74 8.01 -18.48
CA GLY A 855 -26.03 7.37 -18.24
C GLY A 855 -25.91 5.83 -18.22
N ARG A 856 -26.52 5.16 -19.19
CA ARG A 856 -26.40 3.70 -19.40
C ARG A 856 -25.33 3.32 -20.42
N ASP A 857 -24.79 4.26 -21.19
CA ASP A 857 -23.75 3.97 -22.16
C ASP A 857 -22.39 3.81 -21.48
N LEU A 858 -21.55 2.94 -22.05
CA LEU A 858 -20.21 2.65 -21.55
C LEU A 858 -19.20 2.73 -22.69
N SER A 859 -18.22 3.63 -22.61
CA SER A 859 -17.11 3.75 -23.55
C SER A 859 -15.81 3.37 -22.88
N PHE A 860 -14.98 2.57 -23.54
CA PHE A 860 -13.75 2.07 -22.95
C PHE A 860 -12.71 1.70 -24.01
N THR A 861 -11.45 1.71 -23.61
CA THR A 861 -10.34 1.24 -24.45
C THR A 861 -9.69 0.04 -23.78
N LEU A 862 -9.54 -1.05 -24.51
CA LEU A 862 -8.90 -2.28 -24.06
C LEU A 862 -7.59 -2.49 -24.79
N SER A 863 -6.63 -3.15 -24.14
CA SER A 863 -5.39 -3.60 -24.77
C SER A 863 -5.04 -5.01 -24.26
N GLY A 864 -4.66 -5.90 -25.17
CA GLY A 864 -4.25 -7.27 -24.83
C GLY A 864 -3.14 -7.76 -25.74
N MET A 865 -2.19 -8.51 -25.18
CA MET A 865 -1.12 -9.17 -25.95
C MET A 865 -1.55 -10.47 -26.61
N THR A 866 -2.66 -11.03 -26.12
CA THR A 866 -3.34 -12.20 -26.66
C THR A 866 -4.77 -11.84 -27.02
N ALA A 867 -5.48 -12.77 -27.68
CA ALA A 867 -6.91 -12.59 -27.92
C ALA A 867 -7.66 -12.38 -26.60
N MET A 868 -8.49 -11.34 -26.58
CA MET A 868 -9.26 -10.96 -25.40
C MET A 868 -10.68 -11.49 -25.47
N GLU A 869 -11.23 -11.81 -24.32
CA GLU A 869 -12.61 -12.10 -24.05
C GLU A 869 -13.11 -11.07 -23.02
N ILE A 870 -14.22 -10.40 -23.35
CA ILE A 870 -14.89 -9.45 -22.46
C ILE A 870 -16.32 -9.91 -22.23
N THR A 871 -16.78 -9.87 -20.98
CA THR A 871 -18.19 -10.09 -20.63
C THR A 871 -18.78 -8.82 -20.03
N LEU A 872 -19.87 -8.35 -20.63
CA LEU A 872 -20.68 -7.25 -20.14
C LEU A 872 -21.95 -7.79 -19.51
N GLU A 873 -22.19 -7.45 -18.25
CA GLU A 873 -23.45 -7.70 -17.55
C GLU A 873 -24.38 -6.50 -17.67
N ASN A 874 -25.67 -6.70 -17.37
CA ASN A 874 -26.75 -5.72 -17.58
C ASN A 874 -26.78 -5.13 -19.01
N ALA A 875 -26.26 -5.86 -19.99
CA ALA A 875 -26.06 -5.43 -21.35
C ALA A 875 -27.13 -5.96 -22.32
N GLY A 876 -28.24 -6.53 -21.83
CA GLY A 876 -29.26 -7.18 -22.68
C GLY A 876 -29.93 -6.24 -23.71
N GLN A 877 -29.95 -4.93 -23.44
CA GLN A 877 -30.45 -3.89 -24.34
C GLN A 877 -29.32 -3.08 -25.00
N CYS A 878 -28.08 -3.55 -24.90
CA CYS A 878 -26.91 -2.84 -25.41
C CYS A 878 -26.38 -3.48 -26.69
N THR A 879 -25.88 -2.64 -27.59
CA THR A 879 -25.07 -3.07 -28.74
C THR A 879 -23.65 -2.55 -28.54
N LEU A 880 -22.66 -3.45 -28.63
CA LEU A 880 -21.25 -3.08 -28.53
C LEU A 880 -20.70 -2.71 -29.92
N PHE A 881 -20.04 -1.56 -30.02
CA PHE A 881 -19.45 -1.05 -31.25
C PHE A 881 -17.94 -0.95 -31.15
N SER A 882 -17.25 -1.19 -32.27
CA SER A 882 -15.87 -0.78 -32.51
C SER A 882 -15.86 0.25 -33.64
N GLY A 883 -15.59 1.52 -33.30
CA GLY A 883 -15.91 2.64 -34.18
C GLY A 883 -17.41 2.67 -34.48
N ASN A 884 -17.78 2.63 -35.76
CA ASN A 884 -19.18 2.57 -36.21
C ASN A 884 -19.66 1.14 -36.53
N ARG A 885 -18.87 0.11 -36.25
CA ARG A 885 -19.20 -1.28 -36.58
C ARG A 885 -19.74 -2.01 -35.35
N PRO A 886 -20.98 -2.55 -35.38
CA PRO A 886 -21.50 -3.36 -34.30
C PRO A 886 -20.76 -4.70 -34.24
N LEU A 887 -20.45 -5.16 -33.03
CA LEU A 887 -19.86 -6.47 -32.75
C LEU A 887 -20.96 -7.47 -32.43
N VAL A 888 -20.77 -8.71 -32.86
CA VAL A 888 -21.68 -9.82 -32.54
C VAL A 888 -21.14 -10.57 -31.33
N PRO A 889 -21.93 -10.76 -30.26
CA PRO A 889 -21.50 -11.53 -29.10
C PRO A 889 -21.32 -13.01 -29.47
N VAL A 890 -20.29 -13.65 -28.93
CA VAL A 890 -20.10 -15.11 -29.03
C VAL A 890 -21.06 -15.88 -28.12
N SER A 891 -21.60 -15.20 -27.10
CA SER A 891 -22.63 -15.70 -26.21
C SER A 891 -23.47 -14.54 -25.70
N ALA A 892 -24.80 -14.68 -25.75
CA ALA A 892 -25.75 -13.75 -25.16
C ALA A 892 -26.76 -14.52 -24.31
N LYS A 893 -26.80 -14.27 -23.00
CA LYS A 893 -27.69 -14.94 -22.05
C LYS A 893 -28.28 -13.90 -21.10
N SER A 894 -29.60 -13.72 -21.11
CA SER A 894 -30.39 -12.95 -20.12
C SER A 894 -29.65 -11.80 -19.42
N GLY A 895 -29.20 -10.79 -20.17
CA GLY A 895 -28.50 -9.61 -19.63
C GLY A 895 -26.98 -9.65 -19.67
N SER A 896 -26.36 -10.81 -19.95
CA SER A 896 -24.93 -11.00 -20.13
C SER A 896 -24.57 -11.17 -21.60
N GLN A 897 -23.57 -10.43 -22.08
CA GLN A 897 -23.03 -10.54 -23.44
C GLN A 897 -21.51 -10.71 -23.41
N THR A 898 -21.00 -11.77 -24.05
CA THR A 898 -19.56 -12.04 -24.16
C THR A 898 -19.08 -11.83 -25.58
N TYR A 899 -17.94 -11.17 -25.75
CA TYR A 899 -17.32 -10.89 -27.05
C TYR A 899 -15.87 -11.38 -27.07
N ARG A 900 -15.38 -11.75 -28.25
CA ARG A 900 -13.97 -12.06 -28.49
C ARG A 900 -13.35 -11.01 -29.40
N LEU A 901 -12.19 -10.53 -29.00
CA LEU A 901 -11.40 -9.53 -29.70
C LEU A 901 -10.03 -10.14 -30.00
N LYS A 902 -9.44 -9.74 -31.13
CA LYS A 902 -8.04 -10.08 -31.42
C LYS A 902 -7.11 -9.32 -30.47
N GLU A 903 -5.87 -9.77 -30.36
CA GLU A 903 -4.80 -9.02 -29.71
C GLU A 903 -4.67 -7.59 -30.28
N GLY A 904 -4.15 -6.67 -29.47
CA GLY A 904 -4.02 -5.25 -29.81
C GLY A 904 -4.92 -4.34 -28.99
N GLU A 905 -5.05 -3.09 -29.44
CA GLU A 905 -5.85 -2.06 -28.77
C GLU A 905 -7.20 -1.88 -29.47
N HIS A 906 -8.28 -1.81 -28.68
CA HIS A 906 -9.65 -1.68 -29.17
C HIS A 906 -10.39 -0.59 -28.40
N ALA A 907 -10.83 0.45 -29.10
CA ALA A 907 -11.78 1.42 -28.58
C ALA A 907 -13.21 0.93 -28.83
N LEU A 908 -13.99 0.83 -27.75
CA LEU A 908 -15.30 0.19 -27.74
C LEU A 908 -16.34 1.09 -27.08
N LYS A 909 -17.58 1.02 -27.58
CA LYS A 909 -18.73 1.72 -27.02
C LYS A 909 -19.92 0.78 -26.94
N ALA A 910 -20.42 0.53 -25.74
CA ALA A 910 -21.70 -0.12 -25.52
C ALA A 910 -22.78 0.97 -25.48
N GLU A 911 -23.62 0.99 -26.51
CA GLU A 911 -24.79 1.87 -26.59
C GLU A 911 -26.02 1.11 -26.12
N CYS A 912 -26.67 1.60 -25.07
CA CYS A 912 -27.78 0.91 -24.42
C CYS A 912 -29.09 1.65 -24.68
N GLY A 913 -30.12 0.91 -25.09
CA GLY A 913 -31.47 1.45 -25.22
C GLY A 913 -31.94 2.12 -23.91
N LYS A 914 -32.75 3.17 -24.04
CA LYS A 914 -33.35 3.87 -22.88
C LYS A 914 -34.17 2.92 -22.03
#